data_AF-A0A6M8VKP5-F1
#
_entry.id   AF-A0A6M8VKP5-F1
#
_cell.length_a   1.000
_cell.length_b   1.000
_cell.length_c   1.000
_cell.angle_alpha   90.00
_cell.angle_beta   90.00
_cell.angle_gamma   90.00
#
_symmetry.space_group_name_H-M   'P 1'
#
loop_
_entity.id
_entity.type
_entity.pdbx_description
1 polymer ?
#
loop_
_entity_poly.entity_id
_entity_poly.type
_entity_poly.pdbx_seq_one_letter_code
_entity_poly.pdbx_strand_id
1 'polypeptide(L)'
;MDYGRYGEAIDLLNKYVSAVPTSAEGFNLRGVCYEKRGNFEYAVYDFRTAKKLKPDDKEINSNLNRTISGWYKILYNKIEGHKREIAIDPNSAKNYLEIGKCFKHLGNWSEAEVWYDQYLERESASADEIIRYSEILAKNNQLVKGEKILKLYTEKYPDDHRLLSRYGYFLLWLGKNKTAIDAFTKSLEIRPFFKEAMDGLDMAKGKAYIYSINDTTARYNYGISPEPKEYIIDKYYRLLKNTPEDYDTRYKLIEELIKANRFEEAKDQLKILSLNTNYLQKNAELSERVLLLSNSYYSDKLNYYHDILSKNPDDKTALLELAKYYSYKQEYDNAIQMYKRYLNLNPSDNQVRFNAAQVLMWQNNLCEALDEVEFLVKQGTTKVEYLLLAARLNYWLNTDSIKIKSLYERVLMVDPVNYEAMIGLANVHLTNSDFKNFSKIISSISSIDSTSREYKKILQDYHLIQKNIKEKELSAKLDEARFLAADKNYNSAIKLFNDYLSSVDTNSNVKMELADIYILNNQKDKAVSIYKDLLTNKPDYEIRKKLAKLYLWSGDSSLALNEFIALHNSNPEDVETKILLGDAYLQNHRIETAKNIYEDLLKESPNSHIIKTRLGWIDGSGKFSFDQFPTYIQLIPRASYFNDNTNFKYSNIGLGFDLGVTNFLSLGFSGSAGMLSSKDTDVRFNQFKGTAYFKVNKFLSGSASIGQSRFINEKNLGLYELKLTANKKDVFDFTAFANYSDAVFILYSPFLVNNRISVNHLGLLGSYKFRNKLIISGKFQYFDLSDKNSGKQIQLRLGKEFESDLSAGYEYFYFDFDNTVSLYWSPKNFESHSLWADWILYKDEEVRFTVGGKGGLIPENNYLLSEFYAEFDYLIVKSLMFQVRFITGSSFRSGTGYRSNSISGSLIWSL
;
A
#
# COMPACT_ATOMS: atom_id res chain seq x y z
N MET A 1 3.83 0.59 -42.35
CA MET A 1 3.78 1.19 -43.71
C MET A 1 2.93 0.32 -44.64
N ASP A 2 3.02 -1.00 -44.55
CA ASP A 2 2.28 -1.99 -45.37
C ASP A 2 0.74 -1.84 -45.31
N TYR A 3 0.21 -1.37 -44.18
CA TYR A 3 -1.23 -1.10 -44.00
C TYR A 3 -1.69 0.31 -44.44
N GLY A 4 -0.85 1.09 -45.14
CA GLY A 4 -1.20 2.42 -45.64
C GLY A 4 -1.35 3.53 -44.57
N ARG A 5 -1.10 3.23 -43.30
CA ARG A 5 -1.15 4.18 -42.16
C ARG A 5 0.12 5.05 -42.08
N TYR A 6 0.36 5.86 -43.11
CA TYR A 6 1.59 6.65 -43.24
C TYR A 6 1.72 7.78 -42.21
N GLY A 7 0.61 8.30 -41.66
CA GLY A 7 0.64 9.34 -40.62
C GLY A 7 1.26 8.85 -39.32
N GLU A 8 0.78 7.71 -38.81
CA GLU A 8 1.33 7.09 -37.59
C GLU A 8 2.77 6.61 -37.80
N ALA A 9 3.08 6.13 -39.01
CA ALA A 9 4.46 5.79 -39.37
C ALA A 9 5.38 7.01 -39.29
N ILE A 10 4.95 8.20 -39.74
CA ILE A 10 5.71 9.44 -39.60
C ILE A 10 5.94 9.78 -38.13
N ASP A 11 4.93 9.64 -37.26
CA ASP A 11 5.09 9.97 -35.85
C ASP A 11 6.12 9.05 -35.15
N LEU A 12 6.12 7.77 -35.49
CA LEU A 12 7.12 6.81 -35.02
C LEU A 12 8.50 7.10 -35.62
N LEU A 13 8.56 7.43 -36.91
CA LEU A 13 9.81 7.74 -37.58
C LEU A 13 10.39 9.09 -37.13
N ASN A 14 9.57 10.05 -36.71
CA ASN A 14 10.02 11.30 -36.08
C ASN A 14 10.86 11.04 -34.84
N LYS A 15 10.36 10.12 -34.02
CA LYS A 15 10.99 9.68 -32.78
C LYS A 15 12.24 8.87 -33.05
N TYR A 16 12.18 7.98 -34.04
CA TYR A 16 13.32 7.19 -34.47
C TYR A 16 14.46 8.07 -34.99
N VAL A 17 14.14 9.02 -35.85
CA VAL A 17 15.12 9.94 -36.45
C VAL A 17 15.67 10.94 -35.41
N SER A 18 14.88 11.32 -34.41
CA SER A 18 15.40 12.14 -33.29
C SER A 18 16.31 11.34 -32.35
N ALA A 19 16.00 10.06 -32.11
CA ALA A 19 16.79 9.18 -31.27
C ALA A 19 18.09 8.73 -31.97
N VAL A 20 18.03 8.51 -33.29
CA VAL A 20 19.16 8.04 -34.11
C VAL A 20 19.35 8.95 -35.33
N PRO A 21 19.86 10.18 -35.14
CA PRO A 21 19.99 11.17 -36.21
C PRO A 21 21.08 10.82 -37.26
N THR A 22 21.83 9.75 -37.04
CA THR A 22 22.85 9.22 -37.95
C THR A 22 22.32 8.08 -38.84
N SER A 23 21.09 7.59 -38.61
CA SER A 23 20.51 6.49 -39.38
C SER A 23 19.89 6.99 -40.70
N ALA A 24 20.59 6.74 -41.81
CA ALA A 24 20.09 7.08 -43.16
C ALA A 24 18.72 6.42 -43.47
N GLU A 25 18.50 5.21 -42.94
CA GLU A 25 17.31 4.41 -43.19
C GLU A 25 16.05 5.05 -42.57
N GLY A 26 16.18 5.61 -41.36
CA GLY A 26 15.07 6.31 -40.71
C GLY A 26 14.57 7.50 -41.52
N PHE A 27 15.50 8.31 -42.04
CA PHE A 27 15.15 9.41 -42.92
C PHE A 27 14.59 8.90 -44.27
N ASN A 28 15.14 7.84 -44.85
CA ASN A 28 14.61 7.26 -46.09
C ASN A 28 13.16 6.78 -45.91
N LEU A 29 12.86 6.03 -44.85
CA LEU A 29 11.51 5.52 -44.57
C LEU A 29 10.52 6.64 -44.25
N ARG A 30 10.96 7.70 -43.54
CA ARG A 30 10.09 8.85 -43.24
C ARG A 30 9.81 9.66 -44.49
N GLY A 31 10.81 9.81 -45.36
CA GLY A 31 10.67 10.38 -46.70
C GLY A 31 9.60 9.65 -47.52
N VAL A 32 9.63 8.31 -47.53
CA VAL A 32 8.62 7.49 -48.23
C VAL A 32 7.22 7.74 -47.66
N CYS A 33 7.08 7.83 -46.34
CA CYS A 33 5.79 8.10 -45.71
C CYS A 33 5.25 9.50 -46.04
N TYR A 34 6.11 10.52 -46.03
CA TYR A 34 5.73 11.88 -46.42
C TYR A 34 5.32 11.95 -47.89
N GLU A 35 6.06 11.27 -48.76
CA GLU A 35 5.73 11.19 -50.18
C GLU A 35 4.35 10.54 -50.41
N LYS A 36 4.06 9.43 -49.73
CA LYS A 36 2.76 8.74 -49.84
C LYS A 36 1.59 9.56 -49.30
N ARG A 37 1.84 10.57 -48.47
CA ARG A 37 0.84 11.55 -48.01
C ARG A 37 0.76 12.79 -48.88
N GLY A 38 1.57 12.91 -49.93
CA GLY A 38 1.64 14.10 -50.78
C GLY A 38 2.43 15.28 -50.18
N ASN A 39 3.11 15.06 -49.05
CA ASN A 39 3.94 16.05 -48.37
C ASN A 39 5.36 16.07 -48.97
N PHE A 40 5.44 16.42 -50.24
CA PHE A 40 6.66 16.28 -51.04
C PHE A 40 7.85 17.12 -50.52
N GLU A 41 7.61 18.29 -49.94
CA GLU A 41 8.67 19.13 -49.37
C GLU A 41 9.44 18.41 -48.25
N TYR A 42 8.70 17.87 -47.27
CA TYR A 42 9.27 17.12 -46.17
C TYR A 42 9.91 15.81 -46.64
N ALA A 43 9.30 15.15 -47.63
CA ALA A 43 9.87 13.95 -48.23
C ALA A 43 11.25 14.21 -48.86
N VAL A 44 11.39 15.27 -49.65
CA VAL A 44 12.66 15.64 -50.28
C VAL A 44 13.71 16.05 -49.24
N TYR A 45 13.33 16.74 -48.17
CA TYR A 45 14.24 17.08 -47.08
C TYR A 45 14.82 15.82 -46.42
N ASP A 46 13.96 14.85 -46.11
CA ASP A 46 14.36 13.60 -45.48
C ASP A 46 15.23 12.74 -46.40
N PHE A 47 14.86 12.58 -47.67
CA PHE A 47 15.68 11.84 -48.64
C PHE A 47 17.05 12.50 -48.88
N ARG A 48 17.15 13.84 -48.90
CA ARG A 48 18.44 14.53 -48.98
C ARG A 48 19.30 14.29 -47.74
N THR A 49 18.69 14.21 -46.57
CA THR A 49 19.38 13.90 -45.32
C THR A 49 19.86 12.45 -45.30
N ALA A 50 19.02 11.51 -45.73
CA ALA A 50 19.38 10.11 -45.94
C ALA A 50 20.57 9.95 -46.90
N LYS A 51 20.56 10.68 -48.04
CA LYS A 51 21.65 10.69 -49.02
C LYS A 51 22.96 11.26 -48.45
N LYS A 52 22.91 12.28 -47.58
CA LYS A 52 24.12 12.78 -46.92
C LYS A 52 24.75 11.73 -46.01
N LEU A 53 23.93 10.92 -45.35
CA LEU A 53 24.37 9.86 -44.43
C LEU A 53 24.87 8.61 -45.18
N LYS A 54 24.26 8.27 -46.33
CA LYS A 54 24.70 7.20 -47.24
C LYS A 54 24.69 7.68 -48.70
N PRO A 55 25.79 8.26 -49.21
CA PRO A 55 25.85 8.86 -50.55
C PRO A 55 25.64 7.89 -51.72
N ASP A 56 26.13 6.66 -51.59
CA ASP A 56 26.20 5.67 -52.69
C ASP A 56 25.03 4.66 -52.69
N ASP A 57 24.02 4.88 -51.84
CA ASP A 57 22.86 4.00 -51.77
C ASP A 57 21.93 4.22 -52.98
N LYS A 58 21.75 3.16 -53.78
CA LYS A 58 20.95 3.21 -55.02
C LYS A 58 19.46 3.43 -54.73
N GLU A 59 18.95 2.92 -53.62
CA GLU A 59 17.53 3.02 -53.28
C GLU A 59 17.18 4.44 -52.83
N ILE A 60 18.01 5.04 -51.96
CA ILE A 60 17.85 6.42 -51.50
C ILE A 60 17.92 7.39 -52.69
N ASN A 61 18.86 7.17 -53.61
CA ASN A 61 18.98 7.98 -54.82
C ASN A 61 17.75 7.84 -55.74
N SER A 62 17.23 6.63 -55.90
CA SER A 62 16.00 6.38 -56.67
C SER A 62 14.77 7.06 -56.06
N ASN A 63 14.58 6.92 -54.74
CA ASN A 63 13.48 7.54 -54.01
C ASN A 63 13.55 9.07 -54.05
N LEU A 64 14.73 9.65 -53.88
CA LEU A 64 14.93 11.10 -53.99
C LEU A 64 14.58 11.61 -55.38
N ASN A 65 15.09 10.98 -56.44
CA ASN A 65 14.85 11.40 -57.83
C ASN A 65 13.37 11.31 -58.21
N ARG A 66 12.70 10.22 -57.83
CA ARG A 66 11.27 10.02 -58.06
C ARG A 66 10.42 11.08 -57.36
N THR A 67 10.71 11.34 -56.09
CA THR A 67 9.98 12.32 -55.28
C THR A 67 10.18 13.74 -55.81
N ILE A 68 11.41 14.11 -56.18
CA ILE A 68 11.72 15.41 -56.79
C ILE A 68 10.94 15.59 -58.10
N SER A 69 10.91 14.58 -58.96
CA SER A 69 10.17 14.64 -60.23
C SER A 69 8.68 14.89 -60.02
N GLY A 70 8.07 14.25 -59.01
CA GLY A 70 6.67 14.48 -58.65
C GLY A 70 6.43 15.88 -58.06
N TRP A 71 7.30 16.31 -57.14
CA TRP A 71 7.19 17.61 -56.48
C TRP A 71 7.33 18.77 -57.45
N TYR A 72 8.32 18.70 -58.35
CA TYR A 72 8.62 19.77 -59.29
C TYR A 72 7.45 19.99 -60.25
N LYS A 73 6.78 18.92 -60.69
CA LYS A 73 5.55 19.02 -61.49
C LYS A 73 4.45 19.82 -60.77
N ILE A 74 4.26 19.59 -59.47
CA ILE A 74 3.28 20.32 -58.66
C ILE A 74 3.68 21.79 -58.51
N LEU A 75 4.96 22.06 -58.23
CA LEU A 75 5.47 23.42 -58.10
C LEU A 75 5.33 24.21 -59.41
N TYR A 76 5.66 23.62 -60.56
CA TYR A 76 5.45 24.24 -61.87
C TYR A 76 3.97 24.53 -62.16
N ASN A 77 3.07 23.59 -61.87
CA ASN A 77 1.63 23.83 -62.01
C ASN A 77 1.14 24.98 -61.12
N LYS A 78 1.65 25.07 -59.88
CA LYS A 78 1.32 26.15 -58.95
C LYS A 78 1.84 27.50 -59.45
N ILE A 79 3.05 27.54 -60.01
CA ILE A 79 3.62 28.73 -60.65
C ILE A 79 2.71 29.21 -61.79
N GLU A 80 2.33 28.31 -62.70
CA GLU A 80 1.47 28.67 -63.83
C GLU A 80 0.06 29.11 -63.38
N GLY A 81 -0.49 28.50 -62.33
CA GLY A 81 -1.73 28.95 -61.70
C GLY A 81 -1.63 30.40 -61.19
N HIS A 82 -0.61 30.71 -60.39
CA HIS A 82 -0.41 32.07 -59.88
C HIS A 82 -0.07 33.09 -60.98
N LYS A 83 0.61 32.70 -62.06
CA LYS A 83 0.79 33.59 -63.23
C LYS A 83 -0.53 33.96 -63.90
N ARG A 84 -1.49 33.03 -63.98
CA ARG A 84 -2.84 33.33 -64.48
C ARG A 84 -3.59 34.27 -63.54
N GLU A 85 -3.48 34.06 -62.23
CA GLU A 85 -4.04 34.98 -61.23
C GLU A 85 -3.44 36.38 -61.33
N ILE A 86 -2.13 36.49 -61.58
CA ILE A 86 -1.46 37.79 -61.84
C ILE A 86 -1.99 38.46 -63.11
N ALA A 87 -2.35 37.68 -64.14
CA ALA A 87 -2.97 38.23 -65.35
C ALA A 87 -4.40 38.78 -65.10
N ILE A 88 -5.06 38.33 -64.04
CA ILE A 88 -6.39 38.81 -63.60
C ILE A 88 -6.24 40.01 -62.66
N ASP A 89 -5.37 39.89 -61.65
CA ASP A 89 -5.04 40.95 -60.69
C ASP A 89 -3.51 41.11 -60.54
N PRO A 90 -2.91 42.06 -61.28
CA PRO A 90 -1.47 42.31 -61.23
C PRO A 90 -0.95 42.88 -59.90
N ASN A 91 -1.84 43.42 -59.05
CA ASN A 91 -1.46 44.11 -57.81
C ASN A 91 -1.42 43.18 -56.59
N SER A 92 -1.88 41.94 -56.73
CA SER A 92 -1.87 40.96 -55.64
C SER A 92 -0.46 40.47 -55.32
N ALA A 93 0.19 41.09 -54.32
CA ALA A 93 1.54 40.76 -53.85
C ALA A 93 1.70 39.28 -53.46
N LYS A 94 0.64 38.67 -52.92
CA LYS A 94 0.59 37.25 -52.53
C LYS A 94 0.97 36.32 -53.68
N ASN A 95 0.53 36.59 -54.91
CA ASN A 95 0.80 35.70 -56.04
C ASN A 95 2.30 35.69 -56.40
N TYR A 96 2.97 36.85 -56.33
CA TYR A 96 4.41 36.97 -56.55
C TYR A 96 5.21 36.24 -55.45
N LEU A 97 4.79 36.39 -54.19
CA LEU A 97 5.39 35.68 -53.05
C LEU A 97 5.29 34.15 -53.22
N GLU A 98 4.11 33.64 -53.58
CA GLU A 98 3.90 32.20 -53.76
C GLU A 98 4.73 31.63 -54.92
N ILE A 99 4.90 32.39 -56.01
CA ILE A 99 5.80 32.02 -57.11
C ILE A 99 7.27 32.01 -56.63
N GLY A 100 7.71 33.05 -55.91
CA GLY A 100 9.06 33.12 -55.33
C GLY A 100 9.37 31.96 -54.39
N LYS A 101 8.40 31.58 -53.53
CA LYS A 101 8.48 30.38 -52.68
C LYS A 101 8.61 29.11 -53.52
N CYS A 102 7.81 28.96 -54.58
CA CYS A 102 7.91 27.79 -55.47
C CYS A 102 9.28 27.68 -56.13
N PHE A 103 9.83 28.77 -56.67
CA PHE A 103 11.18 28.78 -57.25
C PHE A 103 12.27 28.49 -56.21
N LYS A 104 12.12 28.97 -54.97
CA LYS A 104 12.99 28.60 -53.85
C LYS A 104 13.00 27.08 -53.62
N HIS A 105 11.82 26.46 -53.57
CA HIS A 105 11.68 25.01 -53.38
C HIS A 105 12.23 24.20 -54.55
N LEU A 106 12.13 24.72 -55.78
CA LEU A 106 12.79 24.16 -56.98
C LEU A 106 14.32 24.27 -56.93
N GLY A 107 14.87 25.07 -56.02
CA GLY A 107 16.30 25.40 -55.96
C GLY A 107 16.75 26.35 -57.08
N ASN A 108 15.80 26.97 -57.78
CA ASN A 108 16.09 28.03 -58.75
C ASN A 108 16.14 29.36 -58.00
N TRP A 109 17.26 29.58 -57.33
CA TRP A 109 17.48 30.73 -56.47
C TRP A 109 17.42 32.06 -57.23
N SER A 110 17.89 32.11 -58.48
CA SER A 110 17.89 33.31 -59.31
C SER A 110 16.48 33.78 -59.64
N GLU A 111 15.60 32.89 -60.09
CA GLU A 111 14.19 33.22 -60.30
C GLU A 111 13.50 33.55 -58.97
N ALA A 112 13.78 32.79 -57.91
CA ALA A 112 13.21 33.07 -56.60
C ALA A 112 13.52 34.51 -56.13
N GLU A 113 14.73 34.99 -56.37
CA GLU A 113 15.12 36.37 -56.07
C GLU A 113 14.29 37.39 -56.85
N VAL A 114 14.16 37.21 -58.17
CA VAL A 114 13.38 38.12 -59.03
C VAL A 114 11.93 38.22 -58.55
N TRP A 115 11.30 37.09 -58.23
CA TRP A 115 9.93 37.07 -57.75
C TRP A 115 9.77 37.61 -56.33
N TYR A 116 10.78 37.43 -55.46
CA TYR A 116 10.80 38.08 -54.14
C TYR A 116 11.02 39.60 -54.24
N ASP A 117 11.81 40.09 -55.19
CA ASP A 117 11.93 41.53 -55.46
C ASP A 117 10.59 42.12 -55.90
N GLN A 118 9.91 41.46 -56.86
CA GLN A 118 8.59 41.87 -57.32
C GLN A 118 7.55 41.85 -56.18
N TYR A 119 7.64 40.91 -55.25
CA TYR A 119 6.83 40.90 -54.05
C TYR A 119 7.09 42.14 -53.16
N LEU A 120 8.36 42.44 -52.90
CA LEU A 120 8.76 43.57 -52.05
C LEU A 120 8.44 44.96 -52.65
N GLU A 121 8.31 45.06 -53.97
CA GLU A 121 7.84 46.27 -54.66
C GLU A 121 6.37 46.58 -54.39
N ARG A 122 5.56 45.57 -54.07
CA ARG A 122 4.10 45.70 -53.92
C ARG A 122 3.65 45.77 -52.47
N GLU A 123 4.33 45.03 -51.60
CA GLU A 123 3.98 44.96 -50.18
C GLU A 123 5.24 44.93 -49.31
N SER A 124 5.15 45.59 -48.15
CA SER A 124 6.17 45.42 -47.12
C SER A 124 6.13 44.00 -46.57
N ALA A 125 7.24 43.27 -46.67
CA ALA A 125 7.35 41.95 -46.07
C ALA A 125 7.35 41.99 -44.54
N SER A 126 6.92 40.88 -43.94
CA SER A 126 7.12 40.61 -42.52
C SER A 126 8.58 40.22 -42.24
N ALA A 127 8.98 40.27 -40.97
CA ALA A 127 10.30 39.80 -40.54
C ALA A 127 10.58 38.35 -40.98
N ASP A 128 9.59 37.46 -40.91
CA ASP A 128 9.74 36.06 -41.31
C ASP A 128 10.02 35.91 -42.82
N GLU A 129 9.34 36.70 -43.67
CA GLU A 129 9.57 36.64 -45.12
C GLU A 129 10.91 37.26 -45.52
N ILE A 130 11.39 38.27 -44.80
CA ILE A 130 12.75 38.80 -44.99
C ILE A 130 13.82 37.81 -44.54
N ILE A 131 13.59 37.07 -43.46
CA ILE A 131 14.48 35.97 -43.07
C ILE A 131 14.54 34.92 -44.19
N ARG A 132 13.40 34.54 -44.78
CA ARG A 132 13.38 33.63 -45.96
C ARG A 132 14.08 34.23 -47.16
N TYR A 133 13.91 35.52 -47.43
CA TYR A 133 14.57 36.16 -48.56
C TYR A 133 16.08 36.26 -48.36
N SER A 134 16.55 36.48 -47.13
CA SER A 134 17.97 36.47 -46.80
C SER A 134 18.65 35.14 -47.13
N GLU A 135 17.92 34.01 -47.04
CA GLU A 135 18.40 32.70 -47.48
C GLU A 135 18.64 32.67 -49.00
N ILE A 136 17.70 33.21 -49.78
CA ILE A 136 17.79 33.29 -51.25
C ILE A 136 18.97 34.19 -51.66
N LEU A 137 19.09 35.35 -51.03
CA LEU A 137 20.20 36.29 -51.27
C LEU A 137 21.56 35.67 -50.93
N ALA A 138 21.66 34.94 -49.81
CA ALA A 138 22.86 34.20 -49.47
C ALA A 138 23.20 33.12 -50.52
N LYS A 139 22.20 32.42 -51.06
CA LYS A 139 22.39 31.39 -52.11
C LYS A 139 22.79 31.96 -53.46
N ASN A 140 22.30 33.14 -53.82
CA ASN A 140 22.70 33.87 -55.03
C ASN A 140 23.98 34.70 -54.84
N ASN A 141 24.63 34.61 -53.67
CA ASN A 141 25.81 35.41 -53.33
C ASN A 141 25.57 36.93 -53.39
N GLN A 142 24.32 37.37 -53.16
CA GLN A 142 23.90 38.77 -53.16
C GLN A 142 24.07 39.38 -51.76
N LEU A 143 25.27 39.26 -51.18
CA LEU A 143 25.56 39.67 -49.80
C LEU A 143 25.39 41.18 -49.58
N VAL A 144 25.79 42.00 -50.55
CA VAL A 144 25.67 43.47 -50.48
C VAL A 144 24.21 43.90 -50.55
N LYS A 145 23.40 43.24 -51.38
CA LYS A 145 21.96 43.49 -51.47
C LYS A 145 21.26 43.04 -50.18
N GLY A 146 21.61 41.86 -49.68
CA GLY A 146 21.08 41.33 -48.42
C GLY A 146 21.43 42.16 -47.20
N GLU A 147 22.65 42.73 -47.12
CA GLU A 147 23.00 43.68 -46.05
C GLU A 147 22.06 44.90 -46.07
N LYS A 148 21.84 45.51 -47.23
CA LYS A 148 20.98 46.70 -47.35
C LYS A 148 19.55 46.40 -46.92
N ILE A 149 19.00 45.26 -47.38
CA ILE A 149 17.65 44.83 -47.06
C ILE A 149 17.53 44.48 -45.58
N LEU A 150 18.44 43.66 -45.05
CA LEU A 150 18.43 43.27 -43.63
C LEU A 150 18.59 44.49 -42.72
N LYS A 151 19.46 45.45 -43.07
CA LYS A 151 19.60 46.70 -42.32
C LYS A 151 18.28 47.47 -42.24
N LEU A 152 17.65 47.72 -43.39
CA LEU A 152 16.35 48.40 -43.45
C LEU A 152 15.29 47.69 -42.59
N TYR A 153 15.26 46.36 -42.64
CA TYR A 153 14.27 45.58 -41.91
C TYR A 153 14.61 45.37 -40.43
N THR A 154 15.88 45.44 -40.02
CA THR A 154 16.27 45.54 -38.59
C THR A 154 15.92 46.89 -38.00
N GLU A 155 15.94 47.97 -38.78
CA GLU A 155 15.48 49.29 -38.33
C GLU A 155 13.94 49.34 -38.22
N LYS A 156 13.25 48.65 -39.14
CA LYS A 156 11.79 48.53 -39.13
C LYS A 156 11.27 47.62 -38.01
N TYR A 157 12.00 46.56 -37.69
CA TYR A 157 11.67 45.58 -36.65
C TYR A 157 12.82 45.48 -35.63
N PRO A 158 13.06 46.54 -34.83
CA PRO A 158 14.22 46.63 -33.93
C PRO A 158 14.20 45.58 -32.83
N ASP A 159 13.02 45.10 -32.44
CA ASP A 159 12.83 44.10 -31.38
C ASP A 159 12.95 42.65 -31.90
N ASP A 160 13.16 42.43 -33.21
CA ASP A 160 13.33 41.08 -33.76
C ASP A 160 14.81 40.64 -33.71
N HIS A 161 15.17 39.98 -32.61
CA HIS A 161 16.48 39.37 -32.41
C HIS A 161 16.94 38.45 -33.57
N ARG A 162 16.02 37.81 -34.30
CA ARG A 162 16.36 36.90 -35.41
C ARG A 162 16.86 37.68 -36.62
N LEU A 163 16.24 38.81 -36.93
CA LEU A 163 16.70 39.71 -37.99
C LEU A 163 18.06 40.33 -37.67
N LEU A 164 18.26 40.78 -36.43
CA LEU A 164 19.56 41.31 -35.97
C LEU A 164 20.67 40.25 -36.07
N SER A 165 20.36 39.01 -35.74
CA SER A 165 21.30 37.90 -35.94
C SER A 165 21.60 37.63 -37.41
N ARG A 166 20.58 37.58 -38.30
CA ARG A 166 20.80 37.44 -39.75
C ARG A 166 21.65 38.58 -40.33
N TYR A 167 21.38 39.79 -39.88
CA TYR A 167 22.19 40.97 -40.23
C TYR A 167 23.64 40.83 -39.73
N GLY A 168 23.83 40.38 -38.49
CA GLY A 168 25.15 40.06 -37.93
C GLY A 168 25.93 39.05 -38.78
N TYR A 169 25.30 37.98 -39.28
CA TYR A 169 25.94 37.02 -40.17
C TYR A 169 26.30 37.61 -41.54
N PHE A 170 25.43 38.41 -42.16
CA PHE A 170 25.76 39.08 -43.43
C PHE A 170 26.93 40.05 -43.26
N LEU A 171 27.00 40.78 -42.14
CA LEU A 171 28.14 41.64 -41.80
C LEU A 171 29.42 40.83 -41.57
N LEU A 172 29.32 39.70 -40.86
CA LEU A 172 30.44 38.79 -40.64
C LEU A 172 30.98 38.25 -41.98
N TRP A 173 30.10 37.84 -42.89
CA TRP A 173 30.46 37.34 -44.23
C TRP A 173 31.09 38.41 -45.13
N LEU A 174 30.70 39.68 -44.95
CA LEU A 174 31.33 40.83 -45.60
C LEU A 174 32.64 41.29 -44.91
N GLY A 175 33.10 40.57 -43.88
CA GLY A 175 34.31 40.90 -43.12
C GLY A 175 34.17 42.09 -42.17
N LYS A 176 32.94 42.58 -41.97
CA LYS A 176 32.63 43.72 -41.10
C LYS A 176 32.46 43.26 -39.64
N ASN A 177 33.52 42.69 -39.06
CA ASN A 177 33.47 42.00 -37.76
C ASN A 177 33.03 42.92 -36.61
N LYS A 178 33.47 44.19 -36.60
CA LYS A 178 33.09 45.13 -35.53
C LYS A 178 31.59 45.39 -35.48
N THR A 179 30.96 45.58 -36.64
CA THR A 179 29.51 45.78 -36.75
C THR A 179 28.74 44.48 -36.55
N ALA A 180 29.33 43.32 -36.91
CA ALA A 180 28.74 42.02 -36.61
C ALA A 180 28.65 41.77 -35.10
N ILE A 181 29.71 42.10 -34.34
CA ILE A 181 29.71 42.03 -32.87
C ILE A 181 28.58 42.89 -32.29
N ASP A 182 28.41 44.13 -32.78
CA ASP A 182 27.32 45.02 -32.33
C ASP A 182 25.94 44.42 -32.62
N ALA A 183 25.72 43.92 -33.84
CA ALA A 183 24.45 43.30 -34.23
C ALA A 183 24.12 42.06 -33.38
N PHE A 184 25.10 41.19 -33.13
CA PHE A 184 24.90 40.02 -32.26
C PHE A 184 24.71 40.41 -30.80
N THR A 185 25.41 41.44 -30.31
CA THR A 185 25.26 41.93 -28.94
C THR A 185 23.85 42.51 -28.73
N LYS A 186 23.36 43.34 -29.65
CA LYS A 186 21.98 43.86 -29.64
C LYS A 186 20.94 42.75 -29.72
N SER A 187 21.18 41.74 -30.56
CA SER A 187 20.32 40.54 -30.60
C SER A 187 20.26 39.84 -29.24
N LEU A 188 21.36 39.79 -28.49
CA LEU A 188 21.46 39.15 -27.19
C LEU A 188 20.95 40.03 -26.03
N GLU A 189 20.97 41.35 -26.19
CA GLU A 189 20.30 42.28 -25.27
C GLU A 189 18.79 42.09 -25.30
N ILE A 190 18.21 41.92 -26.50
CA ILE A 190 16.78 41.65 -26.69
C ILE A 190 16.42 40.24 -26.24
N ARG A 191 17.24 39.25 -26.64
CA ARG A 191 17.06 37.85 -26.22
C ARG A 191 18.36 37.31 -25.65
N PRO A 192 18.56 37.42 -24.33
CA PRO A 192 19.66 36.77 -23.64
C PRO A 192 19.66 35.27 -23.96
N PHE A 193 20.84 34.71 -24.21
CA PHE A 193 21.04 33.31 -24.57
C PHE A 193 20.44 32.87 -25.94
N PHE A 194 20.18 33.81 -26.85
CA PHE A 194 19.83 33.43 -28.23
C PHE A 194 21.02 32.79 -28.93
N LYS A 195 20.98 31.45 -29.00
CA LYS A 195 22.08 30.62 -29.45
C LYS A 195 22.70 31.03 -30.78
N GLU A 196 21.89 31.29 -31.81
CA GLU A 196 22.38 31.70 -33.14
C GLU A 196 23.22 32.99 -33.07
N ALA A 197 22.87 33.92 -32.17
CA ALA A 197 23.64 35.14 -31.94
C ALA A 197 24.82 34.95 -30.97
N MET A 198 24.73 34.04 -29.99
CA MET A 198 25.89 33.67 -29.14
C MET A 198 27.00 33.03 -29.98
N ASP A 199 26.63 32.06 -30.81
CA ASP A 199 27.55 31.36 -31.72
C ASP A 199 28.18 32.37 -32.69
N GLY A 200 27.36 33.26 -33.28
CA GLY A 200 27.84 34.32 -34.16
C GLY A 200 28.76 35.33 -33.47
N LEU A 201 28.47 35.67 -32.20
CA LEU A 201 29.30 36.56 -31.39
C LEU A 201 30.65 35.94 -31.05
N ASP A 202 30.67 34.66 -30.70
CA ASP A 202 31.90 33.91 -30.42
C ASP A 202 32.76 33.77 -31.69
N MET A 203 32.15 33.48 -32.84
CA MET A 203 32.82 33.52 -34.14
C MET A 203 33.43 34.90 -34.43
N ALA A 204 32.64 35.98 -34.28
CA ALA A 204 33.10 37.34 -34.53
C ALA A 204 34.20 37.81 -33.58
N LYS A 205 34.30 37.20 -32.38
CA LYS A 205 35.34 37.43 -31.36
C LYS A 205 36.51 36.43 -31.42
N GLY A 206 36.46 35.41 -32.27
CA GLY A 206 37.51 34.39 -32.41
C GLY A 206 37.57 33.38 -31.26
N LYS A 207 36.43 32.99 -30.68
CA LYS A 207 36.30 31.96 -29.62
C LYS A 207 35.70 30.65 -30.18
N ALA A 208 35.91 29.53 -29.46
CA ALA A 208 35.33 28.22 -29.78
C ALA A 208 33.82 28.16 -29.46
N TYR A 209 32.99 27.55 -30.31
CA TYR A 209 31.52 27.56 -30.24
C TYR A 209 30.91 26.17 -30.51
N ILE A 210 29.88 25.78 -29.73
CA ILE A 210 29.47 24.36 -29.61
C ILE A 210 28.53 23.86 -30.73
N TYR A 211 28.11 24.69 -31.70
CA TYR A 211 27.20 24.25 -32.77
C TYR A 211 27.73 24.54 -34.17
N SER A 212 28.00 23.47 -34.95
CA SER A 212 28.27 23.58 -36.38
C SER A 212 27.06 24.17 -37.12
N ILE A 213 27.07 25.48 -37.34
CA ILE A 213 26.54 26.00 -38.60
C ILE A 213 27.49 25.44 -39.66
N ASN A 214 26.95 24.81 -40.70
CA ASN A 214 27.71 24.55 -41.92
C ASN A 214 28.25 25.90 -42.38
N ASP A 215 29.50 26.17 -42.04
CA ASP A 215 30.18 27.37 -42.46
C ASP A 215 30.31 27.32 -43.98
N THR A 216 29.47 28.09 -44.66
CA THR A 216 29.50 28.20 -46.13
C THR A 216 30.49 29.28 -46.58
N THR A 217 31.14 29.99 -45.66
CA THR A 217 32.07 31.09 -45.98
C THR A 217 33.39 30.62 -46.59
N ALA A 218 33.86 29.41 -46.24
CA ALA A 218 35.18 28.94 -46.69
C ALA A 218 35.29 28.62 -48.19
N ARG A 219 34.18 28.61 -48.96
CA ARG A 219 34.24 28.45 -50.41
C ARG A 219 34.73 29.69 -51.17
N TYR A 220 34.75 30.87 -50.54
CA TYR A 220 34.73 32.12 -51.31
C TYR A 220 35.96 33.03 -51.25
N ASN A 221 36.99 32.76 -50.45
CA ASN A 221 38.12 33.71 -50.39
C ASN A 221 39.37 33.40 -51.22
N TYR A 222 39.73 32.16 -51.61
CA TYR A 222 41.00 31.95 -52.34
C TYR A 222 41.08 30.79 -53.35
N GLY A 223 39.98 30.15 -53.76
CA GLY A 223 40.06 28.99 -54.68
C GLY A 223 40.81 27.77 -54.12
N ILE A 224 41.31 27.87 -52.89
CA ILE A 224 41.86 26.83 -52.04
C ILE A 224 41.20 27.06 -50.69
N SER A 225 40.52 26.04 -50.17
CA SER A 225 39.97 26.05 -48.81
C SER A 225 41.14 26.24 -47.84
N PRO A 226 41.22 27.34 -47.06
CA PRO A 226 41.83 27.18 -45.75
C PRO A 226 40.93 26.18 -45.03
N GLU A 227 41.49 25.13 -44.43
CA GLU A 227 40.69 24.26 -43.59
C GLU A 227 39.95 25.14 -42.55
N PRO A 228 38.62 24.97 -42.36
CA PRO A 228 37.94 25.67 -41.29
C PRO A 228 38.73 25.41 -40.02
N LYS A 229 39.09 26.48 -39.29
CA LYS A 229 39.83 26.36 -38.04
C LYS A 229 38.91 25.68 -37.02
N GLU A 230 38.90 24.35 -37.03
CA GLU A 230 38.11 23.54 -36.12
C GLU A 230 38.76 23.66 -34.74
N TYR A 231 38.10 24.35 -33.82
CA TYR A 231 38.57 24.39 -32.44
C TYR A 231 38.44 22.98 -31.84
N ILE A 232 39.45 22.58 -31.07
CA ILE A 232 39.60 21.20 -30.60
C ILE A 232 38.41 20.79 -29.69
N ILE A 233 37.89 21.72 -28.88
CA ILE A 233 36.70 21.50 -28.04
C ILE A 233 35.46 21.21 -28.90
N ASP A 234 35.24 21.98 -29.97
CA ASP A 234 34.07 21.85 -30.86
C ASP A 234 34.13 20.55 -31.66
N LYS A 235 35.33 20.16 -32.09
CA LYS A 235 35.61 18.85 -32.70
C LYS A 235 35.13 17.72 -31.81
N TYR A 236 35.53 17.73 -30.53
CA TYR A 236 35.19 16.66 -29.60
C TYR A 236 33.71 16.65 -29.22
N TYR A 237 33.07 17.81 -29.00
CA TYR A 237 31.61 17.86 -28.81
C TYR A 237 30.85 17.31 -30.02
N ARG A 238 31.28 17.65 -31.23
CA ARG A 238 30.68 17.13 -32.48
C ARG A 238 30.84 15.62 -32.62
N LEU A 239 32.02 15.08 -32.31
CA LEU A 239 32.27 13.63 -32.32
C LEU A 239 31.38 12.93 -31.28
N LEU A 240 31.36 13.42 -30.04
CA LEU A 240 30.55 12.86 -28.95
C LEU A 240 29.05 12.98 -29.20
N LYS A 241 28.59 13.91 -30.03
CA LYS A 241 27.18 13.98 -30.44
C LYS A 241 26.75 12.77 -31.27
N ASN A 242 27.65 12.27 -32.12
CA ASN A 242 27.38 11.11 -32.97
C ASN A 242 27.71 9.78 -32.28
N THR A 243 28.68 9.79 -31.37
CA THR A 243 29.10 8.63 -30.57
C THR A 243 29.17 9.01 -29.08
N PRO A 244 28.02 9.09 -28.37
CA PRO A 244 27.98 9.52 -26.97
C PRO A 244 28.77 8.62 -26.02
N GLU A 245 28.92 7.34 -26.38
CA GLU A 245 29.67 6.33 -25.61
C GLU A 245 31.17 6.29 -25.94
N ASP A 246 31.68 7.19 -26.80
CA ASP A 246 33.11 7.31 -27.06
C ASP A 246 33.83 7.98 -25.87
N TYR A 247 34.19 7.17 -24.88
CA TYR A 247 34.83 7.62 -23.66
C TYR A 247 36.23 8.20 -23.89
N ASP A 248 36.97 7.73 -24.90
CA ASP A 248 38.31 8.24 -25.22
C ASP A 248 38.27 9.67 -25.75
N THR A 249 37.31 9.97 -26.64
CA THR A 249 37.06 11.34 -27.09
C THR A 249 36.57 12.22 -25.93
N ARG A 250 35.81 11.66 -24.99
CA ARG A 250 35.34 12.38 -23.80
C ARG A 250 36.49 12.75 -22.84
N TYR A 251 37.46 11.87 -22.63
CA TYR A 251 38.67 12.21 -21.87
C TYR A 251 39.47 13.34 -22.53
N LYS A 252 39.61 13.30 -23.87
CA LYS A 252 40.29 14.38 -24.60
C LYS A 252 39.55 15.71 -24.51
N LEU A 253 38.22 15.69 -24.52
CA LEU A 253 37.39 16.89 -24.29
C LEU A 253 37.63 17.48 -22.90
N ILE A 254 37.65 16.64 -21.87
CA ILE A 254 37.88 17.08 -20.48
C ILE A 254 39.23 17.79 -20.36
N GLU A 255 40.30 17.26 -20.96
CA GLU A 255 41.62 17.90 -20.93
C GLU A 255 41.63 19.27 -21.63
N GLU A 256 40.93 19.42 -22.76
CA GLU A 256 40.82 20.72 -23.44
C GLU A 256 39.95 21.72 -22.68
N LEU A 257 38.91 21.24 -21.98
CA LEU A 257 38.10 22.08 -21.08
C LEU A 257 38.91 22.57 -19.88
N ILE A 258 39.77 21.71 -19.31
CA ILE A 258 40.70 22.11 -18.24
C ILE A 258 41.65 23.21 -18.72
N LYS A 259 42.26 23.06 -19.90
CA LYS A 259 43.15 24.09 -20.49
C LYS A 259 42.44 25.42 -20.72
N ALA A 260 41.14 25.37 -21.05
CA ALA A 260 40.31 26.55 -21.25
C ALA A 260 39.72 27.13 -19.94
N ASN A 261 40.06 26.57 -18.76
CA ASN A 261 39.47 26.91 -17.45
C ASN A 261 37.93 26.73 -17.40
N ARG A 262 37.37 25.83 -18.21
CA ARG A 262 35.93 25.53 -18.29
C ARG A 262 35.59 24.35 -17.36
N PHE A 263 35.86 24.53 -16.07
CA PHE A 263 35.82 23.44 -15.08
C PHE A 263 34.43 22.84 -14.85
N GLU A 264 33.36 23.64 -14.88
CA GLU A 264 32.00 23.11 -14.70
C GLU A 264 31.57 22.19 -15.86
N GLU A 265 31.93 22.55 -17.10
CA GLU A 265 31.69 21.68 -18.25
C GLU A 265 32.53 20.40 -18.18
N ALA A 266 33.76 20.48 -17.67
CA ALA A 266 34.59 19.32 -17.42
C ALA A 266 33.97 18.39 -16.35
N LYS A 267 33.43 18.95 -15.25
CA LYS A 267 32.69 18.19 -14.22
C LYS A 267 31.44 17.51 -14.80
N ASP A 268 30.71 18.18 -15.69
CA ASP A 268 29.54 17.58 -16.34
C ASP A 268 29.92 16.40 -17.26
N GLN A 269 31.03 16.52 -17.99
CA GLN A 269 31.56 15.38 -18.75
C GLN A 269 32.00 14.22 -17.84
N LEU A 270 32.58 14.52 -16.66
CA LEU A 270 32.98 13.51 -15.67
C LEU A 270 31.79 12.76 -15.07
N LYS A 271 30.65 13.41 -14.81
CA LYS A 271 29.41 12.74 -14.36
C LYS A 271 28.92 11.68 -15.34
N ILE A 272 29.13 11.92 -16.63
CA ILE A 272 28.76 10.95 -17.67
C ILE A 272 29.74 9.76 -17.67
N LEU A 273 31.04 10.01 -17.43
CA LEU A 273 32.04 8.96 -17.28
C LEU A 273 31.84 8.09 -16.03
N SER A 274 31.35 8.65 -14.92
CA SER A 274 31.12 7.89 -13.68
C SER A 274 30.01 6.84 -13.78
N LEU A 275 29.20 6.85 -14.85
CA LEU A 275 28.21 5.81 -15.14
C LEU A 275 28.83 4.51 -15.68
N ASN A 276 30.10 4.55 -16.12
CA ASN A 276 30.82 3.37 -16.62
C ASN A 276 31.75 2.80 -15.54
N THR A 277 31.48 1.57 -15.10
CA THR A 277 32.22 0.88 -14.03
C THR A 277 33.58 0.35 -14.46
N ASN A 278 33.87 0.26 -15.77
CA ASN A 278 35.10 -0.36 -16.27
C ASN A 278 36.37 0.48 -16.06
N TYR A 279 36.25 1.77 -15.74
CA TYR A 279 37.38 2.72 -15.60
C TYR A 279 37.33 3.54 -14.31
N LEU A 280 36.79 2.96 -13.23
CA LEU A 280 36.58 3.62 -11.93
C LEU A 280 37.80 4.39 -11.40
N GLN A 281 39.00 3.81 -11.48
CA GLN A 281 40.22 4.43 -10.93
C GLN A 281 40.67 5.66 -11.73
N LYS A 282 40.73 5.56 -13.07
CA LYS A 282 41.09 6.68 -13.96
C LYS A 282 40.07 7.84 -13.85
N ASN A 283 38.79 7.51 -13.68
CA ASN A 283 37.73 8.49 -13.46
C ASN A 283 37.90 9.22 -12.12
N ALA A 284 38.30 8.51 -11.05
CA ALA A 284 38.53 9.09 -9.74
C ALA A 284 39.72 10.07 -9.75
N GLU A 285 40.85 9.67 -10.30
CA GLU A 285 42.07 10.52 -10.40
C GLU A 285 41.81 11.80 -11.21
N LEU A 286 41.11 11.70 -12.35
CA LEU A 286 40.77 12.85 -13.17
C LEU A 286 39.76 13.78 -12.46
N SER A 287 38.81 13.21 -11.71
CA SER A 287 37.85 13.98 -10.91
C SER A 287 38.54 14.77 -9.80
N GLU A 288 39.50 14.15 -9.11
CA GLU A 288 40.31 14.81 -8.07
C GLU A 288 41.14 15.96 -8.65
N ARG A 289 41.77 15.74 -9.82
CA ARG A 289 42.54 16.79 -10.51
C ARG A 289 41.68 17.98 -10.91
N VAL A 290 40.50 17.73 -11.50
CA VAL A 290 39.55 18.80 -11.87
C VAL A 290 39.07 19.54 -10.63
N LEU A 291 38.79 18.84 -9.53
CA LEU A 291 38.38 19.45 -8.27
C LEU A 291 39.46 20.39 -7.73
N LEU A 292 40.71 19.94 -7.65
CA LEU A 292 41.84 20.73 -7.14
C LEU A 292 42.10 21.99 -7.97
N LEU A 293 42.15 21.87 -9.30
CA LEU A 293 42.34 23.01 -10.20
C LEU A 293 41.16 23.99 -10.13
N SER A 294 39.92 23.48 -10.06
CA SER A 294 38.74 24.33 -9.94
C SER A 294 38.73 25.11 -8.63
N ASN A 295 39.10 24.49 -7.50
CA ASN A 295 39.16 25.14 -6.20
C ASN A 295 40.19 26.27 -6.14
N SER A 296 41.37 26.07 -6.73
CA SER A 296 42.37 27.12 -6.86
C SER A 296 41.83 28.28 -7.68
N TYR A 297 41.30 28.00 -8.88
CA TYR A 297 40.80 29.02 -9.79
C TYR A 297 39.64 29.83 -9.19
N TYR A 298 38.69 29.17 -8.52
CA TYR A 298 37.56 29.83 -7.87
C TYR A 298 38.02 30.71 -6.71
N SER A 299 39.01 30.26 -5.93
CA SER A 299 39.55 31.07 -4.82
C SER A 299 40.21 32.35 -5.33
N ASP A 300 40.97 32.28 -6.42
CA ASP A 300 41.60 33.45 -7.05
C ASP A 300 40.54 34.44 -7.56
N LYS A 301 39.46 33.93 -8.16
CA LYS A 301 38.33 34.75 -8.62
C LYS A 301 37.59 35.42 -7.48
N LEU A 302 37.31 34.70 -6.39
CA LEU A 302 36.69 35.26 -5.20
C LEU A 302 37.54 36.43 -4.64
N ASN A 303 38.86 36.25 -4.51
CA ASN A 303 39.76 37.31 -4.04
C ASN A 303 39.73 38.54 -4.97
N TYR A 304 39.76 38.33 -6.28
CA TYR A 304 39.70 39.41 -7.27
C TYR A 304 38.41 40.23 -7.17
N TYR A 305 37.25 39.59 -7.06
CA TYR A 305 35.98 40.32 -6.97
C TYR A 305 35.73 40.92 -5.58
N HIS A 306 36.32 40.37 -4.53
CA HIS A 306 36.35 41.02 -3.21
C HIS A 306 37.15 42.33 -3.23
N ASP A 307 38.29 42.39 -3.92
CA ASP A 307 39.04 43.65 -4.09
C ASP A 307 38.20 44.69 -4.83
N ILE A 308 37.47 44.30 -5.87
CA ILE A 308 36.53 45.21 -6.57
C ILE A 308 35.44 45.71 -5.61
N LEU A 309 34.81 44.82 -4.83
CA LEU A 309 33.78 45.24 -3.87
C LEU A 309 34.31 46.11 -2.72
N SER A 310 35.58 45.96 -2.35
CA SER A 310 36.22 46.82 -1.34
C SER A 310 36.32 48.28 -1.81
N LYS A 311 36.43 48.48 -3.13
CA LYS A 311 36.52 49.81 -3.78
C LYS A 311 35.13 50.35 -4.13
N ASN A 312 34.21 49.47 -4.54
CA ASN A 312 32.83 49.79 -4.86
C ASN A 312 31.87 48.74 -4.26
N PRO A 313 31.30 48.98 -3.07
CA PRO A 313 30.46 48.01 -2.38
C PRO A 313 29.19 47.59 -3.13
N ASP A 314 28.72 48.40 -4.08
CA ASP A 314 27.48 48.18 -4.84
C ASP A 314 27.76 47.82 -6.31
N ASP A 315 28.99 47.37 -6.62
CA ASP A 315 29.31 46.88 -7.96
C ASP A 315 28.49 45.63 -8.30
N LYS A 316 27.50 45.83 -9.17
CA LYS A 316 26.55 44.81 -9.61
C LYS A 316 27.24 43.62 -10.26
N THR A 317 28.31 43.85 -11.02
CA THR A 317 29.03 42.78 -11.73
C THR A 317 29.85 41.93 -10.77
N ALA A 318 30.51 42.56 -9.79
CA ALA A 318 31.27 41.86 -8.76
C ALA A 318 30.35 41.05 -7.83
N LEU A 319 29.17 41.57 -7.45
CA LEU A 319 28.18 40.83 -6.67
C LEU A 319 27.72 39.55 -7.37
N LEU A 320 27.41 39.62 -8.68
CA LEU A 320 27.00 38.45 -9.45
C LEU A 320 28.10 37.42 -9.63
N GLU A 321 29.32 37.86 -9.94
CA GLU A 321 30.44 36.94 -10.11
C GLU A 321 30.83 36.29 -8.77
N LEU A 322 30.83 37.02 -7.65
CA LEU A 322 31.01 36.41 -6.33
C LEU A 322 29.92 35.39 -6.03
N ALA A 323 28.64 35.73 -6.25
CA ALA A 323 27.54 34.79 -6.01
C ALA A 323 27.72 33.50 -6.82
N LYS A 324 28.13 33.61 -8.09
CA LYS A 324 28.42 32.49 -8.98
C LYS A 324 29.60 31.64 -8.50
N TYR A 325 30.75 32.24 -8.16
CA TYR A 325 31.91 31.46 -7.69
C TYR A 325 31.70 30.86 -6.31
N TYR A 326 30.97 31.54 -5.40
CA TYR A 326 30.53 30.94 -4.14
C TYR A 326 29.62 29.73 -4.38
N SER A 327 28.71 29.82 -5.35
CA SER A 327 27.86 28.69 -5.75
C SER A 327 28.67 27.51 -6.27
N TYR A 328 29.68 27.75 -7.13
CA TYR A 328 30.57 26.69 -7.65
C TYR A 328 31.43 26.03 -6.56
N LYS A 329 31.78 26.78 -5.53
CA LYS A 329 32.51 26.29 -4.34
C LYS A 329 31.58 25.65 -3.29
N GLN A 330 30.26 25.61 -3.56
CA GLN A 330 29.23 25.09 -2.65
C GLN A 330 29.09 25.89 -1.33
N GLU A 331 29.58 27.12 -1.31
CA GLU A 331 29.38 28.06 -0.20
C GLU A 331 28.04 28.80 -0.39
N TYR A 332 26.95 28.05 -0.26
CA TYR A 332 25.61 28.52 -0.64
C TYR A 332 25.13 29.73 0.18
N ASP A 333 25.46 29.82 1.47
CA ASP A 333 25.12 30.97 2.31
C ASP A 333 25.71 32.28 1.77
N ASN A 334 27.01 32.26 1.43
CA ASN A 334 27.71 33.41 0.87
C ASN A 334 27.14 33.77 -0.51
N ALA A 335 26.83 32.76 -1.33
CA ALA A 335 26.21 32.96 -2.65
C ALA A 335 24.85 33.65 -2.55
N ILE A 336 23.98 33.15 -1.66
CA ILE A 336 22.64 33.71 -1.43
C ILE A 336 22.74 35.13 -0.88
N GLN A 337 23.68 35.40 0.02
CA GLN A 337 23.92 36.76 0.53
C GLN A 337 24.27 37.73 -0.60
N MET A 338 25.17 37.34 -1.52
CA MET A 338 25.53 38.17 -2.67
C MET A 338 24.37 38.36 -3.64
N TYR A 339 23.58 37.31 -3.90
CA TYR A 339 22.36 37.43 -4.70
C TYR A 339 21.31 38.33 -4.07
N LYS A 340 21.06 38.23 -2.75
CA LYS A 340 20.15 39.13 -2.02
C LYS A 340 20.62 40.59 -2.11
N ARG A 341 21.92 40.85 -1.94
CA ARG A 341 22.50 42.20 -2.11
C ARG A 341 22.30 42.73 -3.54
N TYR A 342 22.55 41.90 -4.56
CA TYR A 342 22.30 42.29 -5.95
C TYR A 342 20.82 42.58 -6.23
N LEU A 343 19.92 41.71 -5.77
CA LEU A 343 18.47 41.84 -6.00
C LEU A 343 17.87 43.04 -5.26
N ASN A 344 18.46 43.48 -4.15
CA ASN A 344 18.08 44.75 -3.51
C ASN A 344 18.39 45.96 -4.42
N LEU A 345 19.46 45.90 -5.22
CA LEU A 345 19.83 46.96 -6.17
C LEU A 345 19.09 46.83 -7.51
N ASN A 346 18.72 45.61 -7.92
CA ASN A 346 18.01 45.29 -9.16
C ASN A 346 16.84 44.31 -8.91
N PRO A 347 15.69 44.76 -8.36
CA PRO A 347 14.61 43.86 -7.97
C PRO A 347 13.91 43.13 -9.14
N SER A 348 13.99 43.70 -10.35
CA SER A 348 13.36 43.20 -11.58
C SER A 348 14.18 42.15 -12.34
N ASP A 349 15.39 41.83 -11.87
CA ASP A 349 16.24 40.83 -12.52
C ASP A 349 15.77 39.41 -12.19
N ASN A 350 14.78 38.98 -12.97
CA ASN A 350 14.13 37.68 -12.83
C ASN A 350 15.08 36.50 -13.05
N GLN A 351 16.13 36.67 -13.86
CA GLN A 351 17.10 35.60 -14.09
C GLN A 351 17.98 35.39 -12.87
N VAL A 352 18.43 36.46 -12.24
CA VAL A 352 19.23 36.36 -11.02
C VAL A 352 18.41 35.84 -9.86
N ARG A 353 17.14 36.23 -9.76
CA ARG A 353 16.19 35.66 -8.78
C ARG A 353 16.02 34.16 -8.96
N PHE A 354 15.90 33.69 -10.21
CA PHE A 354 15.86 32.26 -10.51
C PHE A 354 17.16 31.54 -10.10
N ASN A 355 18.33 32.12 -10.41
CA ASN A 355 19.61 31.55 -9.99
C ASN A 355 19.71 31.46 -8.45
N ALA A 356 19.24 32.48 -7.72
CA ALA A 356 19.18 32.46 -6.27
C ALA A 356 18.28 31.33 -5.75
N ALA A 357 17.12 31.10 -6.38
CA ALA A 357 16.24 29.99 -6.05
C ALA A 357 16.86 28.61 -6.32
N GLN A 358 17.65 28.46 -7.39
CA GLN A 358 18.40 27.23 -7.65
C GLN A 358 19.45 26.96 -6.56
N VAL A 359 20.14 28.00 -6.10
CA VAL A 359 21.11 27.88 -5.01
C VAL A 359 20.42 27.56 -3.67
N LEU A 360 19.28 28.20 -3.37
CA LEU A 360 18.46 27.85 -2.20
C LEU A 360 17.99 26.39 -2.25
N MET A 361 17.61 25.90 -3.43
CA MET A 361 17.29 24.48 -3.63
C MET A 361 18.50 23.58 -3.38
N TRP A 362 19.70 23.92 -3.88
CA TRP A 362 20.93 23.16 -3.61
C TRP A 362 21.34 23.19 -2.13
N GLN A 363 21.01 24.27 -1.42
CA GLN A 363 21.15 24.38 0.03
C GLN A 363 20.12 23.54 0.81
N ASN A 364 19.15 22.92 0.12
CA ASN A 364 18.01 22.23 0.71
C ASN A 364 17.02 23.16 1.47
N ASN A 365 17.07 24.47 1.21
CA ASN A 365 16.07 25.42 1.70
C ASN A 365 14.91 25.54 0.69
N LEU A 366 14.12 24.47 0.60
CA LEU A 366 13.09 24.30 -0.43
C LEU A 366 11.95 25.32 -0.31
N CYS A 367 11.66 25.82 0.89
CA CYS A 367 10.59 26.80 1.13
C CYS A 367 10.96 28.18 0.58
N GLU A 368 12.14 28.73 0.93
CA GLU A 368 12.60 30.01 0.36
C GLU A 368 12.82 29.90 -1.15
N ALA A 369 13.33 28.75 -1.63
CA ALA A 369 13.44 28.50 -3.06
C ALA A 369 12.07 28.54 -3.76
N LEU A 370 11.04 27.98 -3.13
CA LEU A 370 9.69 27.98 -3.66
C LEU A 370 9.12 29.40 -3.70
N ASP A 371 9.30 30.19 -2.65
CA ASP A 371 8.82 31.58 -2.58
C ASP A 371 9.40 32.44 -3.72
N GLU A 372 10.71 32.32 -3.95
CA GLU A 372 11.41 33.06 -5.01
C GLU A 372 10.94 32.66 -6.41
N VAL A 373 10.69 31.37 -6.66
CA VAL A 373 10.20 30.90 -7.96
C VAL A 373 8.71 31.20 -8.14
N GLU A 374 7.90 31.13 -7.09
CA GLU A 374 6.49 31.49 -7.15
C GLU A 374 6.29 32.97 -7.47
N PHE A 375 7.17 33.84 -6.96
CA PHE A 375 7.20 35.23 -7.36
C PHE A 375 7.36 35.37 -8.89
N LEU A 376 8.28 34.61 -9.49
CA LEU A 376 8.49 34.59 -10.95
C LEU A 376 7.27 34.04 -11.71
N VAL A 377 6.61 33.01 -11.17
CA VAL A 377 5.43 32.40 -11.79
C VAL A 377 4.21 33.34 -11.73
N LYS A 378 4.04 34.08 -10.62
CA LYS A 378 2.95 35.05 -10.42
C LYS A 378 3.03 36.23 -11.40
N GLN A 379 4.23 36.59 -11.86
CA GLN A 379 4.43 37.62 -12.89
C GLN A 379 3.98 37.17 -14.30
N GLY A 380 3.46 35.95 -14.48
CA GLY A 380 2.92 35.48 -15.76
C GLY A 380 3.97 34.93 -16.72
N THR A 381 5.14 34.50 -16.23
CA THR A 381 6.20 33.92 -17.06
C THR A 381 5.75 32.69 -17.85
N THR A 382 6.25 32.56 -19.09
CA THR A 382 6.16 31.36 -19.94
C THR A 382 7.48 30.61 -20.02
N LYS A 383 8.53 31.05 -19.28
CA LYS A 383 9.82 30.37 -19.26
C LYS A 383 9.68 28.98 -18.64
N VAL A 384 9.99 27.96 -19.44
CA VAL A 384 9.93 26.54 -19.06
C VAL A 384 10.75 26.25 -17.81
N GLU A 385 11.93 26.86 -17.69
CA GLU A 385 12.87 26.70 -16.57
C GLU A 385 12.22 27.03 -15.21
N TYR A 386 11.45 28.13 -15.17
CA TYR A 386 10.84 28.65 -13.94
C TYR A 386 9.65 27.78 -13.55
N LEU A 387 8.83 27.42 -14.53
CA LEU A 387 7.67 26.57 -14.34
C LEU A 387 8.07 25.15 -13.90
N LEU A 388 9.13 24.58 -14.48
CA LEU A 388 9.67 23.28 -14.09
C LEU A 388 10.19 23.28 -12.66
N LEU A 389 11.00 24.29 -12.28
CA LEU A 389 11.51 24.37 -10.92
C LEU A 389 10.37 24.54 -9.90
N ALA A 390 9.37 25.37 -10.21
CA ALA A 390 8.17 25.53 -9.39
C ALA A 390 7.44 24.19 -9.22
N ALA A 391 7.23 23.45 -10.32
CA ALA A 391 6.52 22.18 -10.31
C ALA A 391 7.27 21.12 -9.48
N ARG A 392 8.61 21.06 -9.61
CA ARG A 392 9.46 20.16 -8.82
C ARG A 392 9.40 20.48 -7.33
N LEU A 393 9.57 21.75 -6.95
CA LEU A 393 9.54 22.18 -5.54
C LEU A 393 8.16 21.92 -4.91
N ASN A 394 7.07 22.23 -5.61
CA ASN A 394 5.71 21.94 -5.16
C ASN A 394 5.49 20.41 -5.01
N TYR A 395 6.04 19.60 -5.91
CA TYR A 395 5.97 18.14 -5.83
C TYR A 395 6.78 17.56 -4.66
N TRP A 396 8.03 18.00 -4.47
CA TRP A 396 8.88 17.54 -3.36
C TRP A 396 8.34 17.95 -1.99
N LEU A 397 7.73 19.12 -1.88
CA LEU A 397 7.07 19.60 -0.66
C LEU A 397 5.67 19.00 -0.45
N ASN A 398 5.22 18.11 -1.35
CA ASN A 398 3.90 17.47 -1.32
C ASN A 398 2.75 18.48 -1.10
N THR A 399 2.79 19.57 -1.87
CA THR A 399 1.78 20.63 -1.85
C THR A 399 0.51 20.22 -2.60
N ASP A 400 -0.39 21.15 -2.91
CA ASP A 400 -1.63 20.89 -3.64
C ASP A 400 -1.37 20.24 -5.02
N SER A 401 -1.87 19.01 -5.19
CA SER A 401 -1.77 18.24 -6.43
C SER A 401 -2.36 18.96 -7.64
N ILE A 402 -3.40 19.78 -7.46
CA ILE A 402 -4.01 20.56 -8.55
C ILE A 402 -3.02 21.60 -9.06
N LYS A 403 -2.32 22.28 -8.14
CA LYS A 403 -1.29 23.26 -8.45
C LYS A 403 -0.09 22.62 -9.17
N ILE A 404 0.40 21.49 -8.65
CA ILE A 404 1.51 20.74 -9.27
C ILE A 404 1.15 20.33 -10.70
N LYS A 405 -0.03 19.76 -10.89
CA LYS A 405 -0.54 19.37 -12.21
C LYS A 405 -0.61 20.55 -13.17
N SER A 406 -1.20 21.66 -12.72
CA SER A 406 -1.30 22.89 -13.53
C SER A 406 0.06 23.42 -13.98
N LEU A 407 1.08 23.38 -13.10
CA LEU A 407 2.42 23.83 -13.44
C LEU A 407 3.07 22.96 -14.52
N TYR A 408 2.98 21.63 -14.41
CA TYR A 408 3.49 20.73 -15.45
C TYR A 408 2.72 20.86 -16.77
N GLU A 409 1.39 21.01 -16.74
CA GLU A 409 0.58 21.26 -17.94
C GLU A 409 0.97 22.56 -18.63
N ARG A 410 1.24 23.64 -17.88
CA ARG A 410 1.75 24.91 -18.43
C ARG A 410 3.12 24.74 -19.09
N VAL A 411 4.01 23.90 -18.55
CA VAL A 411 5.27 23.57 -19.22
C VAL A 411 5.00 22.89 -20.55
N LEU A 412 4.12 21.89 -20.57
CA LEU A 412 3.79 21.12 -21.78
C LEU A 412 3.01 21.94 -22.83
N MET A 413 2.34 23.02 -22.44
CA MET A 413 1.78 23.98 -23.39
C MET A 413 2.86 24.76 -24.15
N VAL A 414 3.98 25.08 -23.49
CA VAL A 414 5.09 25.84 -24.09
C VAL A 414 6.08 24.92 -24.80
N ASP A 415 6.42 23.80 -24.18
CA ASP A 415 7.30 22.77 -24.70
C ASP A 415 6.61 21.39 -24.63
N PRO A 416 5.84 21.03 -25.67
CA PRO A 416 5.05 19.79 -25.69
C PRO A 416 5.87 18.51 -25.67
N VAL A 417 7.19 18.58 -25.84
CA VAL A 417 8.09 17.42 -25.86
C VAL A 417 8.99 17.43 -24.62
N ASN A 418 8.70 18.30 -23.64
CA ASN A 418 9.49 18.41 -22.43
C ASN A 418 9.43 17.11 -21.61
N TYR A 419 10.48 16.31 -21.74
CA TYR A 419 10.56 14.99 -21.16
C TYR A 419 10.35 15.02 -19.64
N GLU A 420 10.94 16.00 -18.98
CA GLU A 420 10.86 16.13 -17.54
C GLU A 420 9.46 16.51 -17.05
N ALA A 421 8.79 17.46 -17.71
CA ALA A 421 7.43 17.80 -17.34
C ALA A 421 6.47 16.63 -17.55
N MET A 422 6.67 15.83 -18.60
CA MET A 422 5.88 14.61 -18.80
C MET A 422 6.11 13.60 -17.69
N ILE A 423 7.36 13.39 -17.27
CA ILE A 423 7.72 12.50 -16.16
C ILE A 423 7.07 12.98 -14.85
N GLY A 424 7.18 14.29 -14.55
CA GLY A 424 6.54 14.89 -13.38
C GLY A 424 5.02 14.75 -13.39
N LEU A 425 4.39 15.00 -14.53
CA LEU A 425 2.94 14.85 -14.69
C LEU A 425 2.49 13.38 -14.60
N ALA A 426 3.27 12.45 -15.18
CA ALA A 426 3.03 11.01 -15.05
C ALA A 426 3.06 10.58 -13.58
N ASN A 427 4.04 11.04 -12.81
CA ASN A 427 4.12 10.77 -11.37
C ASN A 427 2.91 11.31 -10.61
N VAL A 428 2.43 12.52 -10.94
CA VAL A 428 1.21 13.09 -10.32
C VAL A 428 -0.04 12.28 -10.64
N HIS A 429 -0.21 11.84 -11.89
CA HIS A 429 -1.33 10.96 -12.25
C HIS A 429 -1.23 9.60 -11.56
N LEU A 430 -0.01 9.09 -11.41
CA LEU A 430 0.24 7.81 -10.74
C LEU A 430 -0.08 7.89 -9.25
N THR A 431 0.35 8.95 -8.54
CA THR A 431 0.01 9.16 -7.12
C THR A 431 -1.49 9.35 -6.91
N ASN A 432 -2.18 10.00 -7.86
CA ASN A 432 -3.62 10.22 -7.79
C ASN A 432 -4.46 9.04 -8.32
N SER A 433 -3.83 7.92 -8.70
CA SER A 433 -4.50 6.75 -9.30
C SER A 433 -5.30 7.07 -10.58
N ASP A 434 -4.94 8.14 -11.30
CA ASP A 434 -5.57 8.54 -12.58
C ASP A 434 -4.91 7.81 -13.76
N PHE A 435 -5.18 6.51 -13.86
CA PHE A 435 -4.55 5.61 -14.84
C PHE A 435 -4.89 5.97 -16.30
N LYS A 436 -6.04 6.61 -16.53
CA LYS A 436 -6.48 7.02 -17.87
C LYS A 436 -5.59 8.12 -18.42
N ASN A 437 -5.26 9.13 -17.62
CA ASN A 437 -4.36 10.19 -18.08
C ASN A 437 -2.89 9.77 -17.97
N PHE A 438 -2.53 8.93 -16.99
CA PHE A 438 -1.21 8.30 -16.92
C PHE A 438 -0.85 7.54 -18.20
N SER A 439 -1.73 6.66 -18.69
CA SER A 439 -1.47 5.87 -19.91
C SER A 439 -1.26 6.74 -21.16
N LYS A 440 -2.01 7.84 -21.29
CA LYS A 440 -1.79 8.83 -22.35
C LYS A 440 -0.39 9.44 -22.28
N ILE A 441 0.04 9.90 -21.12
CA ILE A 441 1.35 10.53 -20.94
C ILE A 441 2.50 9.52 -21.07
N ILE A 442 2.34 8.30 -20.59
CA ILE A 442 3.32 7.24 -20.77
C ILE A 442 3.48 6.88 -22.26
N SER A 443 2.39 6.89 -23.03
CA SER A 443 2.48 6.69 -24.47
C SER A 443 3.29 7.80 -25.14
N SER A 444 3.19 9.05 -24.71
CA SER A 444 4.03 10.14 -25.22
C SER A 444 5.49 10.02 -24.76
N ILE A 445 5.75 9.68 -23.49
CA ILE A 445 7.12 9.49 -22.96
C ILE A 445 7.84 8.33 -23.66
N SER A 446 7.19 7.17 -23.78
CA SER A 446 7.74 5.96 -24.42
C SER A 446 8.23 6.21 -25.84
N SER A 447 7.57 7.17 -26.46
CA SER A 447 7.77 7.52 -27.83
C SER A 447 8.92 8.51 -27.98
N ILE A 448 9.26 9.27 -26.94
CA ILE A 448 10.43 10.14 -26.92
C ILE A 448 11.68 9.34 -26.53
N ASP A 449 11.64 8.67 -25.38
CA ASP A 449 12.76 7.87 -24.87
C ASP A 449 12.26 6.75 -23.95
N SER A 450 12.17 5.53 -24.51
CA SER A 450 11.82 4.31 -23.78
C SER A 450 13.01 3.65 -23.07
N THR A 451 14.23 4.16 -23.27
CA THR A 451 15.46 3.58 -22.74
C THR A 451 15.92 4.22 -21.43
N SER A 452 15.47 5.45 -21.15
CA SER A 452 15.79 6.18 -19.93
C SER A 452 15.49 5.40 -18.65
N ARG A 453 16.27 5.68 -17.61
CA ARG A 453 16.10 5.09 -16.29
C ARG A 453 14.78 5.52 -15.65
N GLU A 454 14.41 6.78 -15.84
CA GLU A 454 13.21 7.42 -15.29
C GLU A 454 11.94 6.80 -15.87
N TYR A 455 11.87 6.59 -17.19
CA TYR A 455 10.73 5.91 -17.82
C TYR A 455 10.56 4.48 -17.32
N LYS A 456 11.65 3.71 -17.30
CA LYS A 456 11.65 2.34 -16.80
C LYS A 456 11.20 2.27 -15.34
N LYS A 457 11.68 3.22 -14.51
CA LYS A 457 11.28 3.32 -13.11
C LYS A 457 9.79 3.61 -12.96
N ILE A 458 9.24 4.57 -13.69
CA ILE A 458 7.81 4.91 -13.60
C ILE A 458 6.92 3.79 -14.11
N LEU A 459 7.32 3.09 -15.17
CA LEU A 459 6.62 1.88 -15.62
C LEU A 459 6.66 0.79 -14.56
N GLN A 460 7.81 0.58 -13.93
CA GLN A 460 7.95 -0.38 -12.85
C GLN A 460 7.04 0.00 -11.67
N ASP A 461 7.01 1.27 -11.28
CA ASP A 461 6.16 1.80 -10.21
C ASP A 461 4.67 1.66 -10.57
N TYR A 462 4.29 1.90 -11.83
CA TYR A 462 2.94 1.67 -12.33
C TYR A 462 2.53 0.20 -12.29
N HIS A 463 3.39 -0.69 -12.79
CA HIS A 463 3.13 -2.13 -12.73
C HIS A 463 3.05 -2.61 -11.29
N LEU A 464 3.89 -2.08 -10.40
CA LEU A 464 3.84 -2.38 -8.98
C LEU A 464 2.54 -1.89 -8.34
N ILE A 465 2.11 -0.66 -8.64
CA ILE A 465 0.84 -0.10 -8.12
C ILE A 465 -0.35 -0.89 -8.66
N GLN A 466 -0.39 -1.19 -9.96
CA GLN A 466 -1.46 -2.01 -10.55
C GLN A 466 -1.48 -3.42 -9.98
N LYS A 467 -0.31 -4.03 -9.80
CA LYS A 467 -0.17 -5.33 -9.15
C LYS A 467 -0.69 -5.26 -7.72
N ASN A 468 -0.29 -4.24 -6.95
CA ASN A 468 -0.73 -4.04 -5.57
C ASN A 468 -2.25 -3.79 -5.47
N ILE A 469 -2.85 -3.06 -6.41
CA ILE A 469 -4.31 -2.85 -6.46
C ILE A 469 -5.03 -4.16 -6.75
N LYS A 470 -4.59 -4.90 -7.79
CA LYS A 470 -5.16 -6.22 -8.10
C LYS A 470 -4.97 -7.20 -6.96
N GLU A 471 -3.81 -7.21 -6.31
CA GLU A 471 -3.52 -8.05 -5.14
C GLU A 471 -4.40 -7.64 -3.95
N LYS A 472 -4.64 -6.35 -3.72
CA LYS A 472 -5.57 -5.88 -2.68
C LYS A 472 -7.02 -6.28 -2.98
N GLU A 473 -7.48 -6.14 -4.21
CA GLU A 473 -8.82 -6.57 -4.62
C GLU A 473 -8.99 -8.09 -4.48
N LEU A 474 -7.97 -8.86 -4.88
CA LEU A 474 -7.95 -10.31 -4.73
C LEU A 474 -7.87 -10.74 -3.26
N SER A 475 -7.07 -10.06 -2.45
CA SER A 475 -7.00 -10.29 -0.99
C SER A 475 -8.33 -9.98 -0.33
N ALA A 476 -8.97 -8.86 -0.67
CA ALA A 476 -10.27 -8.50 -0.11
C ALA A 476 -11.34 -9.54 -0.44
N LYS A 477 -11.37 -10.06 -1.68
CA LYS A 477 -12.26 -11.16 -2.07
C LYS A 477 -11.96 -12.45 -1.31
N LEU A 478 -10.68 -12.77 -1.09
CA LEU A 478 -10.28 -13.94 -0.33
C LEU A 478 -10.66 -13.81 1.15
N ASP A 479 -10.51 -12.62 1.74
CA ASP A 479 -10.89 -12.33 3.12
C ASP A 479 -12.42 -12.37 3.30
N GLU A 480 -13.18 -11.89 2.30
CA GLU A 480 -14.63 -12.07 2.25
C GLU A 480 -15.02 -13.55 2.16
N ALA A 481 -14.33 -14.34 1.32
CA ALA A 481 -14.56 -15.77 1.22
C ALA A 481 -14.29 -16.50 2.55
N ARG A 482 -13.23 -16.11 3.27
CA ARG A 482 -12.89 -16.63 4.60
C ARG A 482 -13.90 -16.21 5.66
N PHE A 483 -14.38 -14.97 5.62
CA PHE A 483 -15.45 -14.50 6.51
C PHE A 483 -16.74 -15.31 6.31
N LEU A 484 -17.14 -15.52 5.06
CA LEU A 484 -18.30 -16.36 4.72
C LEU A 484 -18.11 -17.81 5.15
N ALA A 485 -16.91 -18.36 5.03
CA ALA A 485 -16.58 -19.70 5.52
C ALA A 485 -16.69 -19.78 7.06
N ALA A 486 -16.23 -18.76 7.78
CA ALA A 486 -16.35 -18.67 9.23
C ALA A 486 -17.82 -18.54 9.69
N ASP A 487 -18.65 -17.83 8.91
CA ASP A 487 -20.10 -17.71 9.11
C ASP A 487 -20.88 -18.96 8.64
N LYS A 488 -20.19 -20.03 8.23
CA LYS A 488 -20.74 -21.31 7.74
C LYS A 488 -21.55 -21.20 6.44
N ASN A 489 -21.43 -20.09 5.70
CA ASN A 489 -22.01 -19.93 4.38
C ASN A 489 -21.08 -20.51 3.30
N TYR A 490 -20.90 -21.83 3.33
CA TYR A 490 -19.86 -22.51 2.53
C TYR A 490 -20.07 -22.40 1.03
N ASN A 491 -21.31 -22.42 0.53
CA ASN A 491 -21.57 -22.34 -0.92
C ASN A 491 -21.15 -20.98 -1.50
N SER A 492 -21.41 -19.90 -0.77
CA SER A 492 -20.99 -18.54 -1.18
C SER A 492 -19.48 -18.38 -1.08
N ALA A 493 -18.88 -18.90 0.00
CA ALA A 493 -17.43 -18.92 0.18
C ALA A 493 -16.74 -19.68 -0.98
N ILE A 494 -17.19 -20.90 -1.30
CA ILE A 494 -16.66 -21.72 -2.40
C ILE A 494 -16.67 -20.97 -3.73
N LYS A 495 -17.72 -20.19 -4.02
CA LYS A 495 -17.77 -19.38 -5.24
C LYS A 495 -16.65 -18.34 -5.28
N LEU A 496 -16.47 -17.58 -4.20
CA LEU A 496 -15.42 -16.56 -4.13
C LEU A 496 -14.00 -17.15 -4.12
N PHE A 497 -13.79 -18.29 -3.48
CA PHE A 497 -12.51 -19.01 -3.55
C PHE A 497 -12.19 -19.46 -4.98
N ASN A 498 -13.16 -19.99 -5.72
CA ASN A 498 -12.97 -20.37 -7.12
C ASN A 498 -12.72 -19.15 -8.01
N ASP A 499 -13.45 -18.04 -7.79
CA ASP A 499 -13.22 -16.79 -8.51
C ASP A 499 -11.79 -16.26 -8.27
N TYR A 500 -11.28 -16.30 -7.03
CA TYR A 500 -9.89 -15.96 -6.71
C TYR A 500 -8.90 -16.87 -7.45
N LEU A 501 -9.09 -18.20 -7.35
CA LEU A 501 -8.19 -19.19 -7.94
C LEU A 501 -8.18 -19.17 -9.47
N SER A 502 -9.26 -18.72 -10.12
CA SER A 502 -9.30 -18.53 -11.58
C SER A 502 -8.32 -17.47 -12.09
N SER A 503 -7.93 -16.53 -11.21
CA SER A 503 -7.03 -15.43 -11.53
C SER A 503 -5.61 -15.61 -10.98
N VAL A 504 -5.45 -16.51 -9.99
CA VAL A 504 -4.19 -16.84 -9.32
C VAL A 504 -4.09 -18.36 -9.21
N ASP A 505 -3.62 -19.00 -10.28
CA ASP A 505 -3.69 -20.46 -10.42
C ASP A 505 -2.68 -21.22 -9.51
N THR A 506 -1.65 -20.53 -9.02
CA THR A 506 -0.49 -21.17 -8.36
C THR A 506 -0.52 -21.11 -6.82
N ASN A 507 -1.63 -20.71 -6.18
CA ASN A 507 -1.66 -20.63 -4.72
C ASN A 507 -2.12 -21.94 -4.07
N SER A 508 -1.18 -22.86 -3.84
CA SER A 508 -1.44 -24.16 -3.20
C SER A 508 -2.09 -24.02 -1.82
N ASN A 509 -1.77 -22.97 -1.05
CA ASN A 509 -2.37 -22.74 0.27
C ASN A 509 -3.85 -22.42 0.17
N VAL A 510 -4.25 -21.58 -0.78
CA VAL A 510 -5.66 -21.24 -1.00
C VAL A 510 -6.43 -22.42 -1.60
N LYS A 511 -5.80 -23.23 -2.47
CA LYS A 511 -6.37 -24.51 -2.92
C LYS A 511 -6.61 -25.46 -1.73
N MET A 512 -5.69 -25.51 -0.75
CA MET A 512 -5.90 -26.28 0.48
C MET A 512 -7.03 -25.72 1.35
N GLU A 513 -7.12 -24.39 1.54
CA GLU A 513 -8.23 -23.76 2.27
C GLU A 513 -9.58 -24.10 1.61
N LEU A 514 -9.65 -24.08 0.28
CA LEU A 514 -10.84 -24.49 -0.47
C LEU A 514 -11.15 -25.99 -0.27
N ALA A 515 -10.14 -26.85 -0.26
CA ALA A 515 -10.32 -28.27 0.05
C ALA A 515 -10.87 -28.48 1.47
N ASP A 516 -10.36 -27.74 2.46
CA ASP A 516 -10.85 -27.77 3.84
C ASP A 516 -12.32 -27.31 3.93
N ILE A 517 -12.70 -26.27 3.18
CA ILE A 517 -14.11 -25.81 3.07
C ILE A 517 -14.99 -26.84 2.37
N TYR A 518 -14.50 -27.51 1.33
CA TYR A 518 -15.23 -28.61 0.69
C TYR A 518 -15.48 -29.76 1.66
N ILE A 519 -14.52 -30.08 2.54
CA ILE A 519 -14.70 -31.09 3.60
C ILE A 519 -15.80 -30.64 4.58
N LEU A 520 -15.77 -29.38 5.03
CA LEU A 520 -16.78 -28.81 5.94
C LEU A 520 -18.18 -28.75 5.31
N ASN A 521 -18.27 -28.53 4.00
CA ASN A 521 -19.51 -28.55 3.24
C ASN A 521 -19.95 -29.96 2.81
N ASN A 522 -19.32 -31.01 3.36
CA ASN A 522 -19.59 -32.43 3.08
C ASN A 522 -19.40 -32.85 1.60
N GLN A 523 -18.55 -32.14 0.85
CA GLN A 523 -18.18 -32.43 -0.54
C GLN A 523 -16.77 -33.01 -0.63
N LYS A 524 -16.55 -34.15 0.04
CA LYS A 524 -15.22 -34.78 0.21
C LYS A 524 -14.53 -35.14 -1.11
N ASP A 525 -15.30 -35.57 -2.13
CA ASP A 525 -14.76 -35.95 -3.44
C ASP A 525 -14.04 -34.79 -4.15
N LYS A 526 -14.54 -33.56 -4.00
CA LYS A 526 -13.92 -32.36 -4.57
C LYS A 526 -12.63 -32.01 -3.85
N ALA A 527 -12.58 -32.17 -2.52
CA ALA A 527 -11.36 -31.97 -1.75
C ALA A 527 -10.27 -32.99 -2.14
N VAL A 528 -10.64 -34.26 -2.32
CA VAL A 528 -9.76 -35.31 -2.85
C VAL A 528 -9.21 -34.93 -4.23
N SER A 529 -10.07 -34.44 -5.13
CA SER A 529 -9.64 -33.98 -6.46
C SER A 529 -8.60 -32.87 -6.38
N ILE A 530 -8.79 -31.89 -5.48
CA ILE A 530 -7.84 -30.78 -5.30
C ILE A 530 -6.49 -31.28 -4.78
N TYR A 531 -6.49 -32.15 -3.76
CA TYR A 531 -5.23 -32.68 -3.25
C TYR A 531 -4.50 -33.55 -4.29
N LYS A 532 -5.22 -34.35 -5.09
CA LYS A 532 -4.62 -35.12 -6.20
C LYS A 532 -4.03 -34.21 -7.29
N ASP A 533 -4.73 -33.14 -7.67
CA ASP A 533 -4.22 -32.15 -8.62
C ASP A 533 -2.94 -31.49 -8.13
N LEU A 534 -2.92 -31.04 -6.86
CA LEU A 534 -1.74 -30.46 -6.24
C LEU A 534 -0.54 -31.42 -6.24
N LEU A 535 -0.78 -32.70 -5.97
CA LEU A 535 0.25 -33.75 -5.95
C LEU A 535 0.74 -34.17 -7.34
N THR A 536 -0.06 -33.96 -8.39
CA THR A 536 0.32 -34.27 -9.78
C THR A 536 1.38 -33.29 -10.27
N ASN A 537 1.25 -32.02 -9.91
CA ASN A 537 2.17 -30.95 -10.32
C ASN A 537 3.48 -30.97 -9.52
N LYS A 538 3.40 -31.24 -8.21
CA LYS A 538 4.57 -31.39 -7.35
C LYS A 538 4.27 -32.39 -6.23
N PRO A 539 5.04 -33.49 -6.11
CA PRO A 539 4.91 -34.38 -4.98
C PRO A 539 5.28 -33.62 -3.71
N ASP A 540 4.29 -33.44 -2.84
CA ASP A 540 4.42 -32.70 -1.58
C ASP A 540 3.99 -33.62 -0.43
N TYR A 541 4.87 -33.76 0.54
CA TYR A 541 4.69 -34.65 1.67
C TYR A 541 3.49 -34.26 2.54
N GLU A 542 3.32 -32.97 2.83
CA GLU A 542 2.26 -32.47 3.70
C GLU A 542 0.89 -32.56 3.02
N ILE A 543 0.82 -32.26 1.71
CA ILE A 543 -0.43 -32.40 0.94
C ILE A 543 -0.84 -33.87 0.84
N ARG A 544 0.12 -34.78 0.62
CA ARG A 544 -0.14 -36.23 0.60
C ARG A 544 -0.60 -36.73 1.97
N LYS A 545 -0.01 -36.23 3.06
CA LYS A 545 -0.46 -36.51 4.44
C LYS A 545 -1.88 -36.00 4.70
N LYS A 546 -2.25 -34.81 4.23
CA LYS A 546 -3.64 -34.30 4.29
C LYS A 546 -4.62 -35.20 3.53
N LEU A 547 -4.26 -35.64 2.33
CA LEU A 547 -5.07 -36.59 1.55
C LEU A 547 -5.23 -37.93 2.27
N ALA A 548 -4.14 -38.49 2.81
CA ALA A 548 -4.15 -39.74 3.56
C ALA A 548 -5.03 -39.64 4.82
N LYS A 549 -4.94 -38.53 5.56
CA LYS A 549 -5.83 -38.21 6.71
C LYS A 549 -7.29 -38.11 6.28
N LEU A 550 -7.58 -37.45 5.16
CA LEU A 550 -8.94 -37.36 4.63
C LEU A 550 -9.50 -38.75 4.31
N TYR A 551 -8.71 -39.63 3.66
CA TYR A 551 -9.11 -41.02 3.42
C TYR A 551 -9.37 -41.77 4.73
N LEU A 552 -8.48 -41.63 5.72
CA LEU A 552 -8.61 -42.26 7.04
C LEU A 552 -9.89 -41.83 7.77
N TRP A 553 -10.24 -40.54 7.70
CA TRP A 553 -11.45 -39.99 8.32
C TRP A 553 -12.73 -40.27 7.53
N SER A 554 -12.62 -40.44 6.21
CA SER A 554 -13.75 -40.81 5.35
C SER A 554 -14.15 -42.28 5.47
N GLY A 555 -13.28 -43.12 6.02
CA GLY A 555 -13.49 -44.57 6.14
C GLY A 555 -12.98 -45.36 4.94
N ASP A 556 -12.33 -44.71 3.97
CA ASP A 556 -11.65 -45.32 2.83
C ASP A 556 -10.32 -45.97 3.27
N SER A 557 -10.44 -46.98 4.14
CA SER A 557 -9.35 -47.59 4.90
C SER A 557 -8.22 -48.12 4.02
N SER A 558 -8.54 -48.70 2.86
CA SER A 558 -7.55 -49.23 1.92
C SER A 558 -6.72 -48.14 1.23
N LEU A 559 -7.35 -47.03 0.82
CA LEU A 559 -6.66 -45.89 0.20
C LEU A 559 -5.80 -45.15 1.23
N ALA A 560 -6.32 -44.96 2.43
CA ALA A 560 -5.59 -44.36 3.55
C ALA A 560 -4.31 -45.14 3.85
N LEU A 561 -4.41 -46.48 3.95
CA LEU A 561 -3.27 -47.34 4.23
C LEU A 561 -2.19 -47.24 3.15
N ASN A 562 -2.58 -47.29 1.87
CA ASN A 562 -1.63 -47.18 0.76
C ASN A 562 -0.88 -45.84 0.77
N GLU A 563 -1.57 -44.74 1.03
CA GLU A 563 -0.92 -43.42 1.11
C GLU A 563 -0.02 -43.28 2.34
N PHE A 564 -0.41 -43.81 3.51
CA PHE A 564 0.46 -43.79 4.69
C PHE A 564 1.69 -44.69 4.55
N ILE A 565 1.59 -45.82 3.84
CA ILE A 565 2.76 -46.64 3.47
C ILE A 565 3.69 -45.83 2.56
N ALA A 566 3.15 -45.15 1.54
CA ALA A 566 3.94 -44.32 0.64
C ALA A 566 4.62 -43.16 1.38
N LEU A 567 3.90 -42.49 2.30
CA LEU A 567 4.45 -41.43 3.16
C LEU A 567 5.56 -41.95 4.06
N HIS A 568 5.35 -43.08 4.74
CA HIS A 568 6.35 -43.68 5.61
C HIS A 568 7.62 -44.09 4.83
N ASN A 569 7.48 -44.67 3.64
CA ASN A 569 8.63 -45.00 2.79
C ASN A 569 9.41 -43.76 2.34
N SER A 570 8.71 -42.64 2.13
CA SER A 570 9.34 -41.39 1.68
C SER A 570 10.05 -40.63 2.80
N ASN A 571 9.50 -40.66 4.02
CA ASN A 571 10.10 -40.06 5.20
C ASN A 571 9.91 -40.97 6.42
N PRO A 572 10.80 -41.95 6.61
CA PRO A 572 10.67 -42.91 7.69
C PRO A 572 10.76 -42.29 9.08
N GLU A 573 11.36 -41.11 9.23
CA GLU A 573 11.57 -40.45 10.53
C GLU A 573 10.36 -39.63 11.01
N ASP A 574 9.34 -39.41 10.17
CA ASP A 574 8.14 -38.68 10.58
C ASP A 574 7.28 -39.49 11.55
N VAL A 575 7.42 -39.17 12.83
CA VAL A 575 6.69 -39.76 13.95
C VAL A 575 5.18 -39.65 13.77
N GLU A 576 4.66 -38.53 13.25
CA GLU A 576 3.21 -38.35 13.05
C GLU A 576 2.68 -39.36 12.02
N THR A 577 3.41 -39.54 10.93
CA THR A 577 3.05 -40.49 9.87
C THR A 577 3.19 -41.93 10.33
N LYS A 578 4.21 -42.29 11.13
CA LYS A 578 4.29 -43.63 11.75
C LYS A 578 3.07 -43.90 12.64
N ILE A 579 2.64 -42.92 13.44
CA ILE A 579 1.45 -43.05 14.30
C ILE A 579 0.20 -43.25 13.43
N LEU A 580 -0.02 -42.42 12.42
CA LEU A 580 -1.19 -42.51 11.53
C LEU A 580 -1.19 -43.77 10.66
N LEU A 581 -0.01 -44.29 10.30
CA LEU A 581 0.15 -45.58 9.64
C LEU A 581 -0.32 -46.72 10.56
N GLY A 582 0.03 -46.67 11.85
CA GLY A 582 -0.53 -47.57 12.86
C GLY A 582 -2.06 -47.47 12.92
N ASP A 583 -2.63 -46.26 12.89
CA ASP A 583 -4.08 -46.02 12.93
C ASP A 583 -4.75 -46.58 11.66
N ALA A 584 -4.11 -46.43 10.49
CA ALA A 584 -4.57 -47.00 9.23
C ALA A 584 -4.55 -48.54 9.21
N TYR A 585 -3.49 -49.16 9.74
CA TYR A 585 -3.44 -50.62 9.90
C TYR A 585 -4.53 -51.14 10.85
N LEU A 586 -4.82 -50.39 11.91
CA LEU A 586 -5.88 -50.73 12.87
C LEU A 586 -7.27 -50.65 12.22
N GLN A 587 -7.57 -49.60 11.43
CA GLN A 587 -8.81 -49.51 10.63
C GLN A 587 -8.95 -50.62 9.58
N ASN A 588 -7.84 -51.17 9.08
CA ASN A 588 -7.82 -52.31 8.15
C ASN A 588 -7.80 -53.67 8.87
N HIS A 589 -8.14 -53.71 10.17
CA HIS A 589 -8.17 -54.91 11.00
C HIS A 589 -6.83 -55.67 11.11
N ARG A 590 -5.69 -54.98 10.87
CA ARG A 590 -4.34 -55.54 11.07
C ARG A 590 -3.76 -55.08 12.41
N ILE A 591 -4.32 -55.64 13.48
CA ILE A 591 -4.06 -55.23 14.87
C ILE A 591 -2.60 -55.46 15.27
N GLU A 592 -2.04 -56.64 14.98
CA GLU A 592 -0.65 -56.99 15.33
C GLU A 592 0.38 -56.06 14.69
N THR A 593 0.20 -55.71 13.42
CA THR A 593 1.10 -54.77 12.72
C THR A 593 1.00 -53.36 13.29
N ALA A 594 -0.20 -52.91 13.66
CA ALA A 594 -0.38 -51.61 14.31
C ALA A 594 0.28 -51.58 15.69
N LYS A 595 0.12 -52.66 16.48
CA LYS A 595 0.74 -52.82 17.80
C LYS A 595 2.26 -52.72 17.72
N ASN A 596 2.89 -53.49 16.81
CA ASN A 596 4.34 -53.47 16.63
C ASN A 596 4.87 -52.06 16.30
N ILE A 597 4.19 -51.33 15.41
CA ILE A 597 4.57 -49.95 15.06
C ILE A 597 4.54 -49.04 16.29
N TYR A 598 3.50 -49.15 17.13
CA TYR A 598 3.41 -48.35 18.34
C TYR A 598 4.41 -48.76 19.43
N GLU A 599 4.70 -50.05 19.60
CA GLU A 599 5.72 -50.52 20.55
C GLU A 599 7.11 -50.04 20.16
N ASP A 600 7.44 -50.06 18.87
CA ASP A 600 8.73 -49.57 18.36
C ASP A 600 8.85 -48.04 18.54
N LEU A 601 7.80 -47.30 18.22
CA LEU A 601 7.71 -45.87 18.51
C LEU A 601 7.86 -45.56 20.01
N LEU A 602 7.32 -46.42 20.89
CA LEU A 602 7.41 -46.23 22.34
C LEU A 602 8.84 -46.42 22.86
N LYS A 603 9.63 -47.31 22.25
CA LYS A 603 11.06 -47.49 22.58
C LYS A 603 11.86 -46.22 22.27
N GLU A 604 11.59 -45.60 21.12
CA GLU A 604 12.24 -44.34 20.69
C GLU A 604 11.80 -43.16 21.55
N SER A 605 10.54 -43.14 22.01
CA SER A 605 9.98 -42.08 22.85
C SER A 605 9.26 -42.61 24.09
N PRO A 606 10.00 -43.07 25.13
CA PRO A 606 9.43 -43.75 26.30
C PRO A 606 8.45 -42.91 27.13
N ASN A 607 8.49 -41.58 26.98
CA ASN A 607 7.61 -40.64 27.66
C ASN A 607 6.46 -40.12 26.78
N SER A 608 6.35 -40.57 25.53
CA SER A 608 5.28 -40.13 24.63
C SER A 608 3.92 -40.64 25.09
N HIS A 609 3.08 -39.72 25.56
CA HIS A 609 1.72 -40.05 25.97
C HIS A 609 0.88 -40.53 24.79
N ILE A 610 1.01 -39.94 23.59
CA ILE A 610 0.26 -40.31 22.39
C ILE A 610 0.50 -41.77 21.98
N ILE A 611 1.72 -42.28 22.15
CA ILE A 611 2.03 -43.67 21.78
C ILE A 611 1.50 -44.65 22.84
N LYS A 612 1.68 -44.32 24.13
CA LYS A 612 1.08 -45.08 25.26
C LYS A 612 -0.45 -45.13 25.16
N THR A 613 -1.05 -44.05 24.66
CA THR A 613 -2.46 -43.93 24.33
C THR A 613 -2.90 -44.95 23.28
N ARG A 614 -2.22 -44.97 22.13
CA ARG A 614 -2.55 -45.88 21.01
C ARG A 614 -2.36 -47.35 21.40
N LEU A 615 -1.33 -47.66 22.19
CA LEU A 615 -1.16 -48.99 22.79
C LEU A 615 -2.23 -49.29 23.83
N GLY A 616 -2.67 -48.30 24.61
CA GLY A 616 -3.80 -48.41 25.53
C GLY A 616 -5.12 -48.75 24.84
N TRP A 617 -5.34 -48.30 23.59
CA TRP A 617 -6.50 -48.72 22.78
C TRP A 617 -6.45 -50.20 22.40
N ILE A 618 -5.25 -50.78 22.29
CA ILE A 618 -5.01 -52.18 21.91
C ILE A 618 -4.98 -53.09 23.14
N ASP A 619 -4.36 -52.65 24.24
CA ASP A 619 -4.06 -53.45 25.44
C ASP A 619 -4.96 -53.15 26.66
N GLY A 620 -5.76 -52.07 26.63
CA GLY A 620 -6.81 -51.78 27.61
C GLY A 620 -6.39 -51.24 28.99
N SER A 621 -5.14 -50.83 29.21
CA SER A 621 -4.59 -50.49 30.54
C SER A 621 -4.23 -48.99 30.73
N GLY A 622 -5.20 -48.09 30.83
CA GLY A 622 -4.99 -46.66 31.05
C GLY A 622 -4.63 -46.28 32.50
N LYS A 623 -3.50 -45.57 32.72
CA LYS A 623 -3.23 -44.85 33.99
C LYS A 623 -2.65 -43.43 33.87
N PHE A 624 -2.16 -42.98 32.72
CA PHE A 624 -1.97 -41.56 32.39
C PHE A 624 -2.05 -41.42 30.88
N SER A 625 -3.26 -41.17 30.41
CA SER A 625 -3.60 -41.28 29.00
C SER A 625 -4.30 -39.99 28.58
N PHE A 626 -3.76 -39.36 27.53
CA PHE A 626 -4.42 -38.28 26.78
C PHE A 626 -5.30 -38.87 25.67
N ASP A 627 -5.72 -40.14 25.80
CA ASP A 627 -6.48 -40.91 24.82
C ASP A 627 -7.79 -40.27 24.43
N GLN A 628 -8.26 -39.42 25.32
CA GLN A 628 -9.48 -38.67 25.25
C GLN A 628 -9.10 -37.22 25.53
N PHE A 629 -8.16 -36.60 24.81
CA PHE A 629 -8.03 -35.14 24.87
C PHE A 629 -8.61 -34.54 23.58
N PRO A 630 -9.61 -33.65 23.69
CA PRO A 630 -10.30 -33.27 24.93
C PRO A 630 -11.12 -34.45 25.51
N THR A 631 -11.20 -34.55 26.85
CA THR A 631 -12.01 -35.62 27.48
C THR A 631 -13.49 -35.35 27.28
N TYR A 632 -13.81 -34.07 27.11
CA TYR A 632 -15.06 -33.53 26.62
C TYR A 632 -14.81 -32.08 26.22
N ILE A 633 -15.60 -31.58 25.27
CA ILE A 633 -15.80 -30.13 25.10
C ILE A 633 -17.23 -29.82 25.51
N GLN A 634 -17.43 -28.81 26.35
CA GLN A 634 -18.77 -28.41 26.77
C GLN A 634 -19.05 -26.97 26.41
N LEU A 635 -20.13 -26.73 25.66
CA LEU A 635 -20.70 -25.41 25.47
C LEU A 635 -21.94 -25.27 26.35
N ILE A 636 -21.97 -24.21 27.16
CA ILE A 636 -22.96 -24.03 28.23
C ILE A 636 -23.60 -22.64 28.12
N PRO A 637 -24.47 -22.37 27.12
CA PRO A 637 -25.36 -21.23 27.18
C PRO A 637 -26.26 -21.35 28.41
N ARG A 638 -26.36 -20.25 29.16
CA ARG A 638 -27.13 -20.13 30.39
C ARG A 638 -27.91 -18.83 30.40
N ALA A 639 -29.10 -18.87 30.98
CA ALA A 639 -29.89 -17.70 31.26
C ALA A 639 -30.44 -17.79 32.67
N SER A 640 -30.51 -16.66 33.37
CA SER A 640 -31.22 -16.60 34.63
C SER A 640 -32.03 -15.32 34.73
N TYR A 641 -33.14 -15.42 35.42
CA TYR A 641 -34.04 -14.32 35.72
C TYR A 641 -34.55 -14.48 37.15
N PHE A 642 -34.52 -13.39 37.91
CA PHE A 642 -35.01 -13.30 39.27
C PHE A 642 -35.82 -12.02 39.41
N ASN A 643 -36.94 -12.09 40.12
CA ASN A 643 -37.65 -10.92 40.60
C ASN A 643 -38.24 -11.13 41.99
N ASP A 644 -38.46 -10.02 42.69
CA ASP A 644 -39.21 -10.03 43.94
C ASP A 644 -40.16 -8.84 44.08
N ASN A 645 -40.94 -8.85 45.15
CA ASN A 645 -41.87 -7.78 45.49
C ASN A 645 -41.21 -6.56 46.19
N THR A 646 -39.87 -6.52 46.28
CA THR A 646 -39.10 -5.34 46.72
C THR A 646 -38.65 -4.46 45.56
N ASN A 647 -39.09 -4.79 44.33
CA ASN A 647 -38.68 -4.19 43.07
C ASN A 647 -37.25 -4.52 42.65
N PHE A 648 -36.65 -5.59 43.17
CA PHE A 648 -35.38 -6.09 42.63
C PHE A 648 -35.64 -7.01 41.45
N LYS A 649 -34.94 -6.77 40.33
CA LYS A 649 -34.86 -7.71 39.20
C LYS A 649 -33.42 -7.95 38.83
N TYR A 650 -33.11 -9.21 38.56
CA TYR A 650 -31.81 -9.63 38.05
C TYR A 650 -32.03 -10.52 36.83
N SER A 651 -31.34 -10.22 35.75
CA SER A 651 -31.35 -11.05 34.56
C SER A 651 -29.96 -11.17 33.99
N ASN A 652 -29.58 -12.36 33.53
CA ASN A 652 -28.36 -12.54 32.77
C ASN A 652 -28.52 -13.59 31.67
N ILE A 653 -27.71 -13.44 30.63
CA ILE A 653 -27.49 -14.43 29.60
C ILE A 653 -25.97 -14.60 29.49
N GLY A 654 -25.52 -15.83 29.49
CA GLY A 654 -24.11 -16.16 29.41
C GLY A 654 -23.81 -17.37 28.58
N LEU A 655 -22.53 -17.52 28.27
CA LEU A 655 -21.96 -18.65 27.57
C LEU A 655 -20.76 -19.16 28.37
N GLY A 656 -20.80 -20.44 28.70
CA GLY A 656 -19.66 -21.18 29.24
C GLY A 656 -19.03 -22.06 28.17
N PHE A 657 -17.73 -22.28 28.29
CA PHE A 657 -16.95 -23.23 27.50
C PHE A 657 -16.04 -23.99 28.46
N ASP A 658 -16.21 -25.30 28.57
CA ASP A 658 -15.34 -26.17 29.37
C ASP A 658 -14.59 -27.16 28.48
N LEU A 659 -13.30 -27.33 28.77
CA LEU A 659 -12.38 -28.20 28.05
C LEU A 659 -11.79 -29.21 29.04
N GLY A 660 -12.10 -30.48 28.83
CA GLY A 660 -11.49 -31.56 29.58
C GLY A 660 -10.04 -31.79 29.14
N VAL A 661 -9.06 -31.36 29.96
CA VAL A 661 -7.63 -31.44 29.61
C VAL A 661 -7.04 -32.81 29.91
N THR A 662 -7.45 -33.41 31.01
CA THR A 662 -7.12 -34.78 31.41
C THR A 662 -8.32 -35.37 32.16
N ASN A 663 -8.22 -36.64 32.56
CA ASN A 663 -9.23 -37.27 33.44
C ASN A 663 -9.30 -36.64 34.85
N PHE A 664 -8.35 -35.77 35.21
CA PHE A 664 -8.28 -35.12 36.52
C PHE A 664 -8.25 -33.59 36.48
N LEU A 665 -8.15 -32.96 35.31
CA LEU A 665 -8.05 -31.50 35.16
C LEU A 665 -8.89 -31.04 33.96
N SER A 666 -9.73 -30.03 34.17
CA SER A 666 -10.47 -29.34 33.10
C SER A 666 -10.30 -27.83 33.23
N LEU A 667 -10.40 -27.11 32.12
CA LEU A 667 -10.34 -25.66 32.07
C LEU A 667 -11.63 -25.10 31.50
N GLY A 668 -12.26 -24.17 32.21
CA GLY A 668 -13.49 -23.50 31.83
C GLY A 668 -13.30 -22.01 31.63
N PHE A 669 -14.08 -21.44 30.73
CA PHE A 669 -14.21 -20.00 30.52
C PHE A 669 -15.68 -19.67 30.45
N SER A 670 -16.11 -18.60 31.10
CA SER A 670 -17.49 -18.16 30.94
C SER A 670 -17.64 -16.65 30.98
N GLY A 671 -18.49 -16.16 30.09
CA GLY A 671 -18.92 -14.78 30.01
C GLY A 671 -20.42 -14.68 30.21
N SER A 672 -20.90 -13.64 30.90
CA SER A 672 -22.33 -13.33 30.98
C SER A 672 -22.57 -11.84 30.98
N ALA A 673 -23.59 -11.42 30.24
CA ALA A 673 -24.09 -10.06 30.23
C ALA A 673 -25.47 -10.04 30.89
N GLY A 674 -25.77 -8.99 31.63
CA GLY A 674 -27.02 -8.92 32.37
C GLY A 674 -27.42 -7.52 32.79
N MET A 675 -28.55 -7.45 33.47
CA MET A 675 -29.13 -6.22 33.99
C MET A 675 -29.62 -6.45 35.42
N LEU A 676 -29.28 -5.50 36.28
CA LEU A 676 -29.81 -5.33 37.62
C LEU A 676 -30.77 -4.15 37.60
N SER A 677 -31.97 -4.32 38.13
CA SER A 677 -32.97 -3.27 38.20
C SER A 677 -33.47 -3.11 39.63
N SER A 678 -33.62 -1.85 40.03
CA SER A 678 -34.39 -1.43 41.19
C SER A 678 -35.62 -0.64 40.72
N LYS A 679 -36.37 -0.04 41.65
CA LYS A 679 -37.49 0.86 41.32
C LYS A 679 -37.05 2.08 40.50
N ASP A 680 -35.86 2.60 40.79
CA ASP A 680 -35.42 3.91 40.30
C ASP A 680 -34.24 3.83 39.31
N THR A 681 -33.57 2.69 39.21
CA THR A 681 -32.33 2.56 38.41
C THR A 681 -32.14 1.18 37.80
N ASP A 682 -31.61 1.18 36.57
CA ASP A 682 -31.15 0.01 35.84
C ASP A 682 -29.64 0.08 35.62
N VAL A 683 -28.92 -0.99 35.96
CA VAL A 683 -27.48 -1.12 35.74
C VAL A 683 -27.19 -2.38 34.94
N ARG A 684 -26.53 -2.18 33.79
CA ARG A 684 -26.00 -3.30 32.99
C ARG A 684 -24.63 -3.72 33.49
N PHE A 685 -24.37 -5.01 33.44
CA PHE A 685 -23.09 -5.59 33.82
C PHE A 685 -22.64 -6.67 32.86
N ASN A 686 -21.32 -6.87 32.82
CA ASN A 686 -20.65 -7.98 32.15
C ASN A 686 -19.74 -8.70 33.13
N GLN A 687 -19.83 -10.01 33.19
CA GLN A 687 -18.97 -10.88 33.99
C GLN A 687 -18.15 -11.76 33.08
N PHE A 688 -16.87 -11.91 33.40
CA PHE A 688 -15.99 -12.87 32.76
C PHE A 688 -15.20 -13.61 33.83
N LYS A 689 -15.17 -14.94 33.75
CA LYS A 689 -14.34 -15.78 34.63
C LYS A 689 -13.72 -16.95 33.89
N GLY A 690 -12.46 -17.23 34.20
CA GLY A 690 -11.79 -18.49 33.90
C GLY A 690 -11.85 -19.40 35.13
N THR A 691 -12.00 -20.70 34.92
CA THR A 691 -12.15 -21.70 35.97
C THR A 691 -11.22 -22.88 35.69
N ALA A 692 -10.49 -23.35 36.70
CA ALA A 692 -9.79 -24.61 36.66
C ALA A 692 -10.53 -25.62 37.52
N TYR A 693 -10.93 -26.76 36.95
CA TYR A 693 -11.56 -27.88 37.64
C TYR A 693 -10.54 -28.98 37.85
N PHE A 694 -10.51 -29.58 39.04
CA PHE A 694 -9.62 -30.69 39.35
C PHE A 694 -10.37 -31.82 40.04
N LYS A 695 -10.00 -33.06 39.74
CA LYS A 695 -10.55 -34.28 40.35
C LYS A 695 -9.44 -35.02 41.07
N VAL A 696 -9.49 -34.98 42.40
CA VAL A 696 -8.46 -35.59 43.26
C VAL A 696 -8.61 -37.10 43.32
N ASN A 697 -9.85 -37.60 43.40
CA ASN A 697 -10.17 -39.01 43.31
C ASN A 697 -11.62 -39.21 42.85
N LYS A 698 -12.12 -40.45 42.86
CA LYS A 698 -13.50 -40.78 42.42
C LYS A 698 -14.62 -40.10 43.23
N PHE A 699 -14.30 -39.56 44.41
CA PHE A 699 -15.25 -38.89 45.29
C PHE A 699 -14.93 -37.41 45.50
N LEU A 700 -13.67 -36.99 45.41
CA LEU A 700 -13.23 -35.62 45.70
C LEU A 700 -12.85 -34.87 44.42
N SER A 701 -13.44 -33.70 44.27
CA SER A 701 -13.21 -32.76 43.17
C SER A 701 -13.17 -31.32 43.69
N GLY A 702 -12.72 -30.39 42.87
CA GLY A 702 -12.72 -28.98 43.21
C GLY A 702 -12.61 -28.10 41.99
N SER A 703 -12.80 -26.79 42.20
CA SER A 703 -12.63 -25.78 41.17
C SER A 703 -12.12 -24.47 41.76
N ALA A 704 -11.26 -23.78 41.03
CA ALA A 704 -10.79 -22.44 41.33
C ALA A 704 -11.12 -21.52 40.14
N SER A 705 -11.83 -20.42 40.38
CA SER A 705 -12.18 -19.44 39.36
C SER A 705 -11.61 -18.06 39.67
N ILE A 706 -11.19 -17.36 38.63
CA ILE A 706 -10.73 -15.98 38.67
C ILE A 706 -11.39 -15.18 37.54
N GLY A 707 -11.82 -13.97 37.85
CA GLY A 707 -12.59 -13.16 36.93
C GLY A 707 -12.81 -11.72 37.37
N GLN A 708 -13.70 -11.04 36.65
CA GLN A 708 -14.09 -9.67 36.91
C GLN A 708 -15.57 -9.46 36.58
N SER A 709 -16.22 -8.61 37.38
CA SER A 709 -17.53 -8.02 37.09
C SER A 709 -17.31 -6.56 36.67
N ARG A 710 -17.87 -6.17 35.52
CA ARG A 710 -17.81 -4.82 34.97
C ARG A 710 -19.21 -4.24 34.91
N PHE A 711 -19.44 -3.15 35.61
CA PHE A 711 -20.70 -2.39 35.56
C PHE A 711 -20.49 -1.15 34.69
N ILE A 712 -21.48 -0.78 33.87
CA ILE A 712 -21.36 0.42 33.01
C ILE A 712 -21.20 1.66 33.90
N ASN A 713 -20.15 2.45 33.64
CA ASN A 713 -19.78 3.69 34.37
C ASN A 713 -19.28 3.51 35.81
N GLU A 714 -18.90 2.30 36.23
CA GLU A 714 -18.32 2.03 37.56
C GLU A 714 -16.99 1.28 37.46
N LYS A 715 -16.29 1.16 38.60
CA LYS A 715 -15.03 0.42 38.69
C LYS A 715 -15.27 -1.09 38.56
N ASN A 716 -14.35 -1.77 37.89
CA ASN A 716 -14.35 -3.23 37.80
C ASN A 716 -14.12 -3.85 39.19
N LEU A 717 -14.90 -4.88 39.54
CA LEU A 717 -14.72 -5.65 40.75
C LEU A 717 -14.14 -7.03 40.42
N GLY A 718 -13.14 -7.47 41.17
CA GLY A 718 -12.61 -8.83 41.06
C GLY A 718 -13.64 -9.88 41.46
N LEU A 719 -13.56 -11.05 40.84
CA LEU A 719 -14.38 -12.22 41.16
C LEU A 719 -13.44 -13.41 41.41
N TYR A 720 -13.50 -14.01 42.59
CA TYR A 720 -12.69 -15.18 42.95
C TYR A 720 -13.58 -16.25 43.57
N GLU A 721 -13.42 -17.50 43.15
CA GLU A 721 -14.23 -18.61 43.64
C GLU A 721 -13.35 -19.84 43.87
N LEU A 722 -13.42 -20.44 45.03
CA LEU A 722 -12.81 -21.73 45.34
C LEU A 722 -13.92 -22.67 45.81
N LYS A 723 -13.97 -23.88 45.26
CA LYS A 723 -14.96 -24.90 45.61
C LYS A 723 -14.27 -26.25 45.74
N LEU A 724 -14.64 -27.02 46.75
CA LEU A 724 -14.21 -28.40 46.97
C LEU A 724 -15.45 -29.24 47.23
N THR A 725 -15.65 -30.28 46.43
CA THR A 725 -16.82 -31.16 46.50
C THR A 725 -16.37 -32.61 46.70
N ALA A 726 -16.82 -33.22 47.79
CA ALA A 726 -16.71 -34.65 48.07
C ALA A 726 -18.10 -35.30 47.92
N ASN A 727 -18.29 -36.13 46.89
CA ASN A 727 -19.55 -36.79 46.60
C ASN A 727 -19.35 -38.30 46.41
N LYS A 728 -20.26 -39.09 46.95
CA LYS A 728 -20.49 -40.48 46.57
C LYS A 728 -21.98 -40.68 46.31
N LYS A 729 -22.31 -41.08 45.07
CA LYS A 729 -23.67 -41.36 44.60
C LYS A 729 -24.48 -42.16 45.64
N ASP A 730 -25.66 -41.65 45.96
CA ASP A 730 -26.63 -42.22 46.92
C ASP A 730 -26.13 -42.40 48.36
N VAL A 731 -24.99 -41.81 48.72
CA VAL A 731 -24.42 -41.90 50.09
C VAL A 731 -24.17 -40.53 50.69
N PHE A 732 -23.38 -39.68 50.03
CA PHE A 732 -23.08 -38.35 50.56
C PHE A 732 -22.74 -37.33 49.46
N ASP A 733 -23.01 -36.06 49.73
CA ASP A 733 -22.53 -34.92 48.94
C ASP A 733 -22.14 -33.79 49.90
N PHE A 734 -20.86 -33.44 49.93
CA PHE A 734 -20.32 -32.33 50.72
C PHE A 734 -19.63 -31.35 49.80
N THR A 735 -19.92 -30.07 49.95
CA THR A 735 -19.30 -28.99 49.18
C THR A 735 -18.88 -27.85 50.12
N ALA A 736 -17.58 -27.57 50.18
CA ALA A 736 -17.04 -26.36 50.78
C ALA A 736 -16.74 -25.33 49.69
N PHE A 737 -17.04 -24.06 49.93
CA PHE A 737 -16.73 -22.99 48.99
C PHE A 737 -16.31 -21.68 49.68
N ALA A 738 -15.54 -20.88 48.94
CA ALA A 738 -15.15 -19.53 49.28
C ALA A 738 -15.28 -18.65 48.03
N ASN A 739 -16.03 -17.57 48.11
CA ASN A 739 -16.35 -16.68 46.99
C ASN A 739 -16.11 -15.23 47.41
N TYR A 740 -15.38 -14.47 46.59
CA TYR A 740 -15.35 -13.02 46.63
C TYR A 740 -16.07 -12.45 45.40
N SER A 741 -17.12 -11.65 45.62
CA SER A 741 -17.96 -11.07 44.56
C SER A 741 -18.68 -9.81 45.05
N ASP A 742 -19.39 -9.14 44.14
CA ASP A 742 -20.36 -8.11 44.50
C ASP A 742 -21.53 -8.71 45.28
N ALA A 743 -21.90 -8.07 46.39
CA ALA A 743 -22.95 -8.51 47.29
C ALA A 743 -24.33 -8.52 46.64
N VAL A 744 -24.57 -7.75 45.58
CA VAL A 744 -25.86 -7.72 44.86
C VAL A 744 -26.23 -9.09 44.29
N PHE A 745 -25.24 -9.88 43.86
CA PHE A 745 -25.45 -11.23 43.29
C PHE A 745 -25.72 -12.31 44.34
N ILE A 746 -25.52 -11.99 45.63
CA ILE A 746 -25.68 -12.94 46.74
C ILE A 746 -26.89 -12.57 47.61
N LEU A 747 -27.09 -11.28 47.86
CA LEU A 747 -28.10 -10.78 48.79
C LEU A 747 -29.39 -10.32 48.11
N TYR A 748 -29.41 -10.20 46.78
CA TYR A 748 -30.60 -9.85 45.97
C TYR A 748 -31.34 -8.62 46.52
N SER A 749 -30.63 -7.50 46.69
CA SER A 749 -31.20 -6.26 47.24
C SER A 749 -31.31 -5.14 46.20
N PRO A 750 -32.46 -4.44 46.10
CA PRO A 750 -32.63 -3.31 45.20
C PRO A 750 -31.76 -2.11 45.57
N PHE A 751 -31.38 -1.96 46.84
CA PHE A 751 -30.52 -0.85 47.28
C PHE A 751 -29.05 -1.05 46.96
N LEU A 752 -28.63 -2.30 46.66
CA LEU A 752 -27.27 -2.62 46.20
C LEU A 752 -27.08 -2.37 44.70
N VAL A 753 -28.14 -2.01 43.96
CA VAL A 753 -28.05 -1.73 42.52
C VAL A 753 -27.14 -0.52 42.24
N ASN A 754 -27.13 0.50 43.10
CA ASN A 754 -26.23 1.67 42.99
C ASN A 754 -25.23 1.79 44.15
N ASN A 755 -25.36 0.98 45.20
CA ASN A 755 -24.47 0.99 46.35
C ASN A 755 -23.68 -0.31 46.36
N ARG A 756 -22.50 -0.29 45.73
CA ARG A 756 -21.64 -1.46 45.59
C ARG A 756 -20.99 -1.82 46.91
N ILE A 757 -21.18 -3.08 47.32
CA ILE A 757 -20.57 -3.69 48.49
C ILE A 757 -19.95 -5.00 48.02
N SER A 758 -18.70 -5.27 48.37
CA SER A 758 -18.10 -6.57 48.12
C SER A 758 -18.33 -7.50 49.29
N VAL A 759 -18.44 -8.80 49.03
CA VAL A 759 -18.66 -9.81 50.07
C VAL A 759 -17.67 -10.97 49.91
N ASN A 760 -17.06 -11.35 51.03
CA ASN A 760 -16.40 -12.64 51.24
C ASN A 760 -17.46 -13.63 51.73
N HIS A 761 -17.81 -14.60 50.89
CA HIS A 761 -18.85 -15.59 51.14
C HIS A 761 -18.23 -16.98 51.27
N LEU A 762 -18.23 -17.50 52.49
CA LEU A 762 -17.77 -18.85 52.81
C LEU A 762 -18.98 -19.75 53.05
N GLY A 763 -18.89 -21.03 52.67
CA GLY A 763 -19.95 -21.96 53.04
C GLY A 763 -19.58 -23.43 52.96
N LEU A 764 -20.37 -24.22 53.66
CA LEU A 764 -20.29 -25.66 53.72
C LEU A 764 -21.71 -26.23 53.54
N LEU A 765 -21.90 -26.95 52.44
CA LEU A 765 -23.12 -27.67 52.10
C LEU A 765 -22.85 -29.17 52.30
N GLY A 766 -23.83 -29.92 52.78
CA GLY A 766 -23.66 -31.33 53.07
C GLY A 766 -24.97 -32.10 53.01
N SER A 767 -24.93 -33.34 52.53
CA SER A 767 -26.00 -34.31 52.67
C SER A 767 -25.41 -35.70 52.88
N TYR A 768 -26.07 -36.51 53.70
CA TYR A 768 -25.72 -37.90 53.96
C TYR A 768 -26.99 -38.74 54.04
N LYS A 769 -27.00 -39.81 53.25
CA LYS A 769 -28.08 -40.80 53.19
C LYS A 769 -27.63 -42.10 53.87
N PHE A 770 -28.34 -42.46 54.93
CA PHE A 770 -28.10 -43.69 55.68
C PHE A 770 -28.72 -44.90 54.98
N ARG A 771 -28.22 -46.10 55.30
CA ARG A 771 -28.75 -47.37 54.75
C ARG A 771 -30.23 -47.60 55.05
N ASN A 772 -30.73 -47.03 56.15
CA ASN A 772 -32.14 -47.10 56.55
C ASN A 772 -33.00 -45.99 55.90
N LYS A 773 -32.52 -45.36 54.81
CA LYS A 773 -33.18 -44.27 54.08
C LYS A 773 -33.36 -42.95 54.85
N LEU A 774 -32.73 -42.81 56.02
CA LEU A 774 -32.66 -41.50 56.71
C LEU A 774 -31.75 -40.56 55.90
N ILE A 775 -32.14 -39.28 55.80
CA ILE A 775 -31.39 -38.23 55.13
C ILE A 775 -31.10 -37.14 56.16
N ILE A 776 -29.83 -36.79 56.32
CA ILE A 776 -29.40 -35.59 57.03
C ILE A 776 -28.74 -34.68 55.99
N SER A 777 -29.21 -33.45 55.86
CA SER A 777 -28.54 -32.45 55.05
C SER A 777 -28.46 -31.12 55.76
N GLY A 778 -27.44 -30.34 55.46
CA GLY A 778 -27.25 -29.05 56.07
C GLY A 778 -26.47 -28.09 55.18
N LYS A 779 -26.60 -26.81 55.50
CA LYS A 779 -25.92 -25.72 54.83
C LYS A 779 -25.52 -24.70 55.89
N PHE A 780 -24.24 -24.39 55.95
CA PHE A 780 -23.66 -23.29 56.70
C PHE A 780 -23.11 -22.25 55.72
N GLN A 781 -23.41 -20.98 55.94
CA GLN A 781 -22.84 -19.87 55.19
C GLN A 781 -22.39 -18.77 56.14
N TYR A 782 -21.28 -18.14 55.80
CA TYR A 782 -20.75 -16.96 56.44
C TYR A 782 -20.53 -15.88 55.39
N PHE A 783 -20.99 -14.68 55.69
CA PHE A 783 -20.88 -13.49 54.85
C PHE A 783 -20.06 -12.45 55.60
N ASP A 784 -19.01 -11.92 54.98
CA ASP A 784 -18.21 -10.82 55.50
C ASP A 784 -18.20 -9.69 54.45
N LEU A 785 -18.83 -8.56 54.76
CA LEU A 785 -19.11 -7.49 53.83
C LEU A 785 -18.18 -6.30 54.03
N SER A 786 -17.88 -5.59 52.95
CA SER A 786 -17.02 -4.39 52.98
C SER A 786 -17.59 -3.22 53.78
N ASP A 787 -18.85 -3.25 54.17
CA ASP A 787 -19.49 -2.27 55.06
C ASP A 787 -19.26 -2.57 56.56
N LYS A 788 -18.39 -3.54 56.88
CA LYS A 788 -18.07 -4.03 58.24
C LYS A 788 -19.22 -4.76 58.92
N ASN A 789 -20.16 -5.31 58.14
CA ASN A 789 -21.16 -6.23 58.65
C ASN A 789 -20.77 -7.68 58.35
N SER A 790 -21.24 -8.59 59.17
CA SER A 790 -21.04 -10.03 58.99
C SER A 790 -22.33 -10.79 59.28
N GLY A 791 -22.56 -11.89 58.56
CA GLY A 791 -23.76 -12.70 58.69
C GLY A 791 -23.48 -14.19 58.69
N LYS A 792 -24.33 -14.97 59.37
CA LYS A 792 -24.24 -16.42 59.50
C LYS A 792 -25.59 -17.06 59.22
N GLN A 793 -25.63 -18.00 58.29
CA GLN A 793 -26.82 -18.75 57.94
C GLN A 793 -26.60 -20.25 58.19
N ILE A 794 -27.55 -20.87 58.88
CA ILE A 794 -27.59 -22.31 59.14
C ILE A 794 -28.92 -22.85 58.63
N GLN A 795 -28.86 -23.93 57.87
CA GLN A 795 -30.02 -24.71 57.46
C GLN A 795 -29.72 -26.17 57.79
N LEU A 796 -30.61 -26.84 58.50
CA LEU A 796 -30.52 -28.25 58.85
C LEU A 796 -31.81 -28.94 58.45
N ARG A 797 -31.71 -30.00 57.66
CA ARG A 797 -32.83 -30.85 57.26
C ARG A 797 -32.60 -32.26 57.78
N LEU A 798 -33.63 -32.79 58.42
CA LEU A 798 -33.75 -34.19 58.80
C LEU A 798 -34.96 -34.76 58.08
N GLY A 799 -34.76 -35.80 57.27
CA GLY A 799 -35.85 -36.43 56.54
C GLY A 799 -35.65 -37.92 56.33
N LYS A 800 -36.62 -38.51 55.65
CA LYS A 800 -36.59 -39.92 55.26
C LYS A 800 -37.09 -40.06 53.83
N GLU A 801 -36.46 -40.95 53.10
CA GLU A 801 -36.96 -41.41 51.81
C GLU A 801 -37.96 -42.55 52.04
N PHE A 802 -39.20 -42.36 51.58
CA PHE A 802 -40.31 -43.30 51.77
C PHE A 802 -40.37 -44.30 50.61
N GLU A 803 -40.50 -43.76 49.39
CA GLU A 803 -40.43 -44.48 48.11
C GLU A 803 -39.12 -44.16 47.38
N SER A 804 -38.81 -44.80 46.25
CA SER A 804 -37.62 -44.45 45.44
C SER A 804 -37.56 -42.99 44.99
N ASP A 805 -38.70 -42.30 45.02
CA ASP A 805 -38.91 -41.03 44.35
C ASP A 805 -39.48 -39.94 45.27
N LEU A 806 -39.84 -40.27 46.53
CA LEU A 806 -40.40 -39.32 47.49
C LEU A 806 -39.60 -39.30 48.80
N SER A 807 -39.12 -38.10 49.14
CA SER A 807 -38.47 -37.80 50.41
C SER A 807 -39.14 -36.63 51.09
N ALA A 808 -39.35 -36.73 52.39
CA ALA A 808 -39.93 -35.65 53.17
C ALA A 808 -39.33 -35.60 54.58
N GLY A 809 -39.44 -34.43 55.20
CA GLY A 809 -38.86 -34.23 56.51
C GLY A 809 -39.10 -32.85 57.08
N TYR A 810 -38.27 -32.53 58.07
CA TYR A 810 -38.28 -31.29 58.80
C TYR A 810 -37.02 -30.47 58.47
N GLU A 811 -37.18 -29.15 58.38
CA GLU A 811 -36.13 -28.17 58.19
C GLU A 811 -36.14 -27.16 59.34
N TYR A 812 -34.97 -26.94 59.92
CA TYR A 812 -34.66 -25.77 60.74
C TYR A 812 -33.77 -24.82 59.94
N PHE A 813 -34.15 -23.55 59.89
CA PHE A 813 -33.38 -22.50 59.25
C PHE A 813 -33.14 -21.37 60.24
N TYR A 814 -31.90 -20.87 60.30
CA TYR A 814 -31.47 -19.77 61.15
C TYR A 814 -30.61 -18.80 60.33
N PHE A 815 -30.83 -17.50 60.49
CA PHE A 815 -30.04 -16.45 59.84
C PHE A 815 -29.89 -15.24 60.76
N ASP A 816 -28.65 -14.82 60.98
CA ASP A 816 -28.31 -13.69 61.82
C ASP A 816 -27.20 -12.84 61.21
N PHE A 817 -27.30 -11.53 61.36
CA PHE A 817 -26.25 -10.55 61.05
C PHE A 817 -25.82 -9.80 62.30
N ASP A 818 -24.55 -9.38 62.36
CA ASP A 818 -24.01 -8.60 63.47
C ASP A 818 -24.69 -7.23 63.62
N ASN A 819 -25.10 -6.59 62.51
CA ASN A 819 -25.82 -5.32 62.50
C ASN A 819 -27.00 -5.33 61.54
N THR A 820 -28.07 -4.61 61.90
CA THR A 820 -29.20 -4.31 61.00
C THR A 820 -28.86 -3.10 60.14
N VAL A 821 -28.94 -3.24 58.81
CA VAL A 821 -28.57 -2.21 57.82
C VAL A 821 -29.70 -2.08 56.81
N SER A 822 -29.96 -0.86 56.31
CA SER A 822 -31.05 -0.60 55.35
C SER A 822 -30.75 -1.04 53.92
N LEU A 823 -29.49 -1.32 53.59
CA LEU A 823 -29.03 -1.61 52.23
C LEU A 823 -29.36 -3.02 51.75
N TYR A 824 -29.59 -3.98 52.65
CA TYR A 824 -29.92 -5.36 52.31
C TYR A 824 -30.63 -6.01 53.50
N TRP A 825 -31.25 -7.16 53.28
CA TRP A 825 -31.90 -7.89 54.36
C TRP A 825 -30.86 -8.49 55.31
N SER A 826 -30.69 -7.85 56.47
CA SER A 826 -29.82 -8.29 57.57
C SER A 826 -30.63 -8.57 58.84
N PRO A 827 -31.31 -9.74 58.91
CA PRO A 827 -32.12 -10.08 60.07
C PRO A 827 -31.29 -10.31 61.34
N LYS A 828 -31.95 -10.19 62.49
CA LYS A 828 -31.42 -10.57 63.80
C LYS A 828 -32.17 -11.81 64.31
N ASN A 829 -31.45 -12.88 64.61
CA ASN A 829 -32.01 -14.13 65.12
C ASN A 829 -33.22 -14.68 64.32
N PHE A 830 -33.22 -14.53 62.99
CA PHE A 830 -34.33 -15.03 62.19
C PHE A 830 -34.30 -16.54 62.16
N GLU A 831 -35.40 -17.17 62.57
CA GLU A 831 -35.56 -18.62 62.50
C GLU A 831 -36.86 -19.03 61.84
N SER A 832 -36.85 -20.23 61.23
CA SER A 832 -38.06 -20.83 60.70
C SER A 832 -38.03 -22.35 60.78
N HIS A 833 -39.23 -22.91 60.90
CA HIS A 833 -39.50 -24.32 61.10
C HIS A 833 -40.41 -24.79 59.97
N SER A 834 -39.93 -25.69 59.12
CA SER A 834 -40.69 -26.10 57.93
C SER A 834 -40.76 -27.60 57.77
N LEU A 835 -41.88 -28.07 57.22
CA LEU A 835 -41.95 -29.39 56.62
C LEU A 835 -41.61 -29.26 55.14
N TRP A 836 -40.74 -30.13 54.64
CA TRP A 836 -40.34 -30.16 53.24
C TRP A 836 -40.66 -31.51 52.62
N ALA A 837 -40.91 -31.51 51.32
CA ALA A 837 -41.09 -32.69 50.52
C ALA A 837 -40.45 -32.48 49.14
N ASP A 838 -39.68 -33.47 48.70
CA ASP A 838 -39.01 -33.54 47.40
C ASP A 838 -39.51 -34.79 46.69
N TRP A 839 -40.08 -34.62 45.49
CA TRP A 839 -40.72 -35.66 44.70
C TRP A 839 -40.18 -35.67 43.27
N ILE A 840 -39.57 -36.79 42.89
CA ILE A 840 -39.22 -37.11 41.51
C ILE A 840 -40.49 -37.61 40.81
N LEU A 841 -41.19 -36.73 40.08
CA LEU A 841 -42.44 -37.06 39.40
C LEU A 841 -42.24 -37.96 38.18
N TYR A 842 -41.11 -37.79 37.50
CA TYR A 842 -40.76 -38.59 36.34
C TYR A 842 -39.25 -38.75 36.27
N LYS A 843 -38.78 -39.97 35.99
CA LYS A 843 -37.37 -40.28 35.81
C LYS A 843 -37.19 -41.48 34.91
N ASP A 844 -36.62 -41.25 33.74
CA ASP A 844 -36.10 -42.30 32.87
C ASP A 844 -34.63 -42.02 32.51
N GLU A 845 -34.15 -42.58 31.39
CA GLU A 845 -32.78 -42.36 30.93
C GLU A 845 -32.53 -40.95 30.38
N GLU A 846 -33.57 -40.24 29.91
CA GLU A 846 -33.45 -38.95 29.22
C GLU A 846 -34.04 -37.79 30.01
N VAL A 847 -35.14 -37.98 30.71
CA VAL A 847 -35.87 -36.93 31.42
C VAL A 847 -35.84 -37.21 32.92
N ARG A 848 -35.56 -36.17 33.70
CA ARG A 848 -35.85 -36.12 35.13
C ARG A 848 -36.66 -34.87 35.43
N PHE A 849 -37.84 -35.07 36.01
CA PHE A 849 -38.68 -34.00 36.49
C PHE A 849 -38.87 -34.14 38.00
N THR A 850 -38.33 -33.17 38.74
CA THR A 850 -38.41 -33.11 40.19
C THR A 850 -39.22 -31.89 40.58
N VAL A 851 -40.18 -32.07 41.48
CA VAL A 851 -40.83 -30.97 42.17
C VAL A 851 -40.58 -31.12 43.65
N GLY A 852 -40.42 -29.99 44.33
CA GLY A 852 -40.31 -30.02 45.75
C GLY A 852 -40.75 -28.70 46.33
N GLY A 853 -40.79 -28.67 47.65
CA GLY A 853 -41.22 -27.48 48.35
C GLY A 853 -41.20 -27.65 49.84
N LYS A 854 -41.51 -26.56 50.51
CA LYS A 854 -41.67 -26.53 51.96
C LYS A 854 -42.78 -25.59 52.37
N GLY A 855 -43.46 -25.95 53.44
CA GLY A 855 -44.42 -25.11 54.14
C GLY A 855 -44.01 -25.06 55.61
N GLY A 856 -43.94 -23.85 56.17
CA GLY A 856 -43.40 -23.67 57.51
C GLY A 856 -43.87 -22.40 58.19
N LEU A 857 -43.46 -22.26 59.45
CA LEU A 857 -43.78 -21.11 60.29
C LEU A 857 -42.50 -20.36 60.65
N ILE A 858 -42.60 -19.04 60.62
CA ILE A 858 -41.62 -18.11 61.18
C ILE A 858 -42.18 -17.69 62.54
N PRO A 859 -41.65 -18.21 63.66
CA PRO A 859 -42.26 -18.05 64.99
C PRO A 859 -42.41 -16.59 65.42
N GLU A 860 -41.39 -15.77 65.15
CA GLU A 860 -41.32 -14.37 65.57
C GLU A 860 -42.50 -13.52 65.07
N ASN A 861 -42.98 -13.79 63.85
CA ASN A 861 -44.01 -12.97 63.20
C ASN A 861 -45.31 -13.75 62.93
N ASN A 862 -45.41 -14.98 63.41
CA ASN A 862 -46.52 -15.91 63.10
C ASN A 862 -46.84 -15.95 61.59
N TYR A 863 -45.78 -15.99 60.76
CA TYR A 863 -45.90 -15.92 59.31
C TYR A 863 -45.74 -17.31 58.69
N LEU A 864 -46.63 -17.67 57.76
CA LEU A 864 -46.53 -18.91 57.01
C LEU A 864 -45.59 -18.72 55.81
N LEU A 865 -44.44 -19.37 55.84
CA LEU A 865 -43.54 -19.43 54.69
C LEU A 865 -43.96 -20.58 53.78
N SER A 866 -43.79 -20.37 52.48
CA SER A 866 -43.96 -21.41 51.47
C SER A 866 -42.88 -21.29 50.41
N GLU A 867 -42.40 -22.41 49.91
CA GLU A 867 -41.48 -22.46 48.79
C GLU A 867 -41.86 -23.64 47.92
N PHE A 868 -41.87 -23.42 46.61
CA PHE A 868 -42.08 -24.43 45.60
C PHE A 868 -40.95 -24.30 44.59
N TYR A 869 -40.39 -25.42 44.19
CA TYR A 869 -39.47 -25.49 43.07
C TYR A 869 -39.83 -26.64 42.14
N ALA A 870 -39.50 -26.45 40.88
CA ALA A 870 -39.55 -27.46 39.85
C ALA A 870 -38.22 -27.47 39.11
N GLU A 871 -37.67 -28.65 38.90
CA GLU A 871 -36.42 -28.88 38.18
C GLU A 871 -36.68 -29.89 37.07
N PHE A 872 -36.32 -29.50 35.85
CA PHE A 872 -36.51 -30.27 34.64
C PHE A 872 -35.17 -30.46 33.95
N ASP A 873 -34.67 -31.68 33.98
CA ASP A 873 -33.50 -32.13 33.23
C ASP A 873 -33.99 -32.95 32.03
N TYR A 874 -33.54 -32.61 30.82
CA TYR A 874 -33.84 -33.33 29.60
C TYR A 874 -32.61 -33.53 28.73
N LEU A 875 -32.20 -34.77 28.57
CA LEU A 875 -31.16 -35.22 27.65
C LEU A 875 -31.76 -35.34 26.25
N ILE A 876 -31.78 -34.23 25.51
CA ILE A 876 -32.31 -34.15 24.13
C ILE A 876 -31.63 -35.18 23.22
N VAL A 877 -30.31 -35.31 23.37
CA VAL A 877 -29.49 -36.38 22.79
C VAL A 877 -28.34 -36.66 23.76
N LYS A 878 -27.60 -37.77 23.60
CA LYS A 878 -26.48 -38.14 24.49
C LYS A 878 -25.47 -37.01 24.77
N SER A 879 -25.29 -36.11 23.80
CA SER A 879 -24.40 -34.96 23.86
C SER A 879 -25.05 -33.66 24.32
N LEU A 880 -26.37 -33.57 24.49
CA LEU A 880 -27.08 -32.31 24.72
C LEU A 880 -28.10 -32.45 25.85
N MET A 881 -27.85 -31.75 26.95
CA MET A 881 -28.72 -31.73 28.12
C MET A 881 -29.29 -30.33 28.33
N PHE A 882 -30.59 -30.24 28.48
CA PHE A 882 -31.31 -29.03 28.86
C PHE A 882 -31.70 -29.14 30.32
N GLN A 883 -31.35 -28.14 31.12
CA GLN A 883 -31.70 -28.08 32.53
C GLN A 883 -32.41 -26.76 32.79
N VAL A 884 -33.58 -26.82 33.43
CA VAL A 884 -34.32 -25.65 33.86
C VAL A 884 -34.76 -25.84 35.29
N ARG A 885 -34.58 -24.78 36.09
CA ARG A 885 -35.06 -24.72 37.46
C ARG A 885 -35.92 -23.49 37.64
N PHE A 886 -37.10 -23.69 38.20
CA PHE A 886 -38.03 -22.67 38.62
C PHE A 886 -38.19 -22.73 40.14
N ILE A 887 -38.17 -21.57 40.79
CA ILE A 887 -38.43 -21.45 42.24
C ILE A 887 -39.38 -20.27 42.45
N THR A 888 -40.42 -20.49 43.24
CA THR A 888 -41.31 -19.43 43.74
C THR A 888 -41.50 -19.63 45.24
N GLY A 889 -41.55 -18.55 46.00
CA GLY A 889 -41.72 -18.67 47.44
C GLY A 889 -42.22 -17.39 48.08
N SER A 890 -42.81 -17.58 49.26
CA SER A 890 -43.20 -16.55 50.20
C SER A 890 -42.46 -16.72 51.52
N SER A 891 -41.94 -15.63 52.06
CA SER A 891 -41.27 -15.57 53.35
C SER A 891 -41.57 -14.22 54.02
N PHE A 892 -40.84 -13.88 55.07
CA PHE A 892 -40.97 -12.62 55.78
C PHE A 892 -39.62 -11.91 55.81
N ARG A 893 -39.54 -10.69 55.29
CA ARG A 893 -38.32 -9.87 55.29
C ARG A 893 -38.66 -8.43 55.67
N SER A 894 -37.84 -7.84 56.53
CA SER A 894 -37.92 -6.42 56.92
C SER A 894 -39.33 -5.96 57.34
N GLY A 895 -40.04 -6.78 58.13
CA GLY A 895 -41.37 -6.44 58.66
C GLY A 895 -42.54 -6.62 57.67
N THR A 896 -42.30 -7.17 56.48
CA THR A 896 -43.34 -7.38 55.46
C THR A 896 -43.24 -8.76 54.80
N GLY A 897 -44.36 -9.19 54.20
CA GLY A 897 -44.36 -10.42 53.40
C GLY A 897 -43.48 -10.28 52.17
N TYR A 898 -42.53 -11.18 52.01
CA TYR A 898 -41.59 -11.25 50.91
C TYR A 898 -42.01 -12.32 49.91
N ARG A 899 -41.99 -12.02 48.61
CA ARG A 899 -42.26 -12.99 47.55
C ARG A 899 -41.22 -12.85 46.46
N SER A 900 -40.68 -13.98 46.01
CA SER A 900 -39.68 -14.02 44.94
C SER A 900 -39.97 -15.13 43.95
N ASN A 901 -39.64 -14.88 42.69
CA ASN A 901 -39.60 -15.90 41.65
C ASN A 901 -38.23 -15.90 41.00
N SER A 902 -37.76 -17.08 40.66
CA SER A 902 -36.54 -17.26 39.89
C SER A 902 -36.72 -18.37 38.87
N ILE A 903 -36.15 -18.15 37.69
CA ILE A 903 -36.00 -19.16 36.67
C ILE A 903 -34.56 -19.12 36.16
N SER A 904 -33.93 -20.28 36.13
CA SER A 904 -32.61 -20.45 35.52
C SER A 904 -32.66 -21.62 34.56
N GLY A 905 -31.93 -21.48 33.46
CA GLY A 905 -31.82 -22.51 32.46
C GLY A 905 -30.40 -22.58 31.92
N SER A 906 -29.94 -23.79 31.64
CA SER A 906 -28.71 -24.03 30.90
C SER A 906 -28.92 -25.14 29.89
N LEU A 907 -28.31 -24.97 28.72
CA LEU A 907 -28.20 -26.03 27.73
C LEU A 907 -26.73 -26.45 27.71
N ILE A 908 -26.44 -27.67 28.15
CA ILE A 908 -25.09 -28.24 28.25
C ILE A 908 -24.90 -29.12 27.02
N TRP A 909 -24.08 -28.66 26.08
CA TRP A 909 -23.70 -29.40 24.90
C TRP A 909 -22.31 -29.99 25.08
N SER A 910 -22.23 -31.29 25.38
CA SER A 910 -21.01 -32.08 25.53
C SER A 910 -20.64 -32.76 24.20
N LEU A 911 -19.54 -32.34 23.59
CA LEU A 911 -18.96 -32.86 22.36
C LEU A 911 -17.80 -33.83 22.64
#